data_AF-A0A098EAF9-F1
#
_entry.id   AF-A0A098EAF9-F1
#
_cell.length_a   1.000
_cell.length_b   1.000
_cell.length_c   1.000
_cell.angle_alpha   90.00
_cell.angle_beta   90.00
_cell.angle_gamma   90.00
#
_symmetry.space_group_name_H-M   'P 1'
#
loop_
_entity.id
_entity.type
_entity.pdbx_description
1 polymer ?
#
loop_
_entity_poly.entity_id
_entity_poly.type
_entity_poly.pdbx_seq_one_letter_code
_entity_poly.pdbx_strand_id
1 'polypeptide(L)'
;MVSENLKKGKEYFGNLKNICVLSLVVVGIVLMLSGSVNAYSGGGGTCYCGNANTTLGGSATDACVDCSAALNDNTNCANQVNYVGTVPINNRIGNCINNPLNFNNKIFDCQGNTIDGDDSGHDCGIYLLIKANNSIKNCIITGFYFGISLYYSSNNTLTNNTANNNKKGISLYYSPNNTLTNNTANNNKEGIYLYYSSNSIMKNNTMKNNTYNFGINGEGISYFYQDIDKSNLVDNKPIYYWTNEKNAPNSCKNAVISELNNTGFVALVSCYNITVKNLNLTKNYDGILLVNTTNSKILNNTANSNSYGIYLYSSPNNTLTNNTASNNSYGINFGYGSNNNTMIANNMCYNSGYDVYNVGNSNSTTGDNNTCVASYNYNDTNSNGCKHVCSIDSCNCSSCRECSYKLSHPSCSQVNLTANISTSQENCINDPLNFNNKIFDCQGHVIAAGICEGQGYGEDCYKGNGIYLSNKQNNTIRNCIITNFSYGISLYSSSNNTLANNTANSNKWGGIFLYSSSNNTLTNNIVKENNMFDIDIGTDSDAHCNNLIENNTGSGDKPIKYFNYSVNLQNEILSELILCNAHNSNINNVTIAGSSTLKNNGLIIYRTENSNFTDINSSDNFLGISLAFSSNNILTNDTVNNNYIGIYLEFSSNNNILTNNTVNNNTQRGIYLDYSSNNTITNNTASNNWNGIYLYSNSNFNRILNNEILNNNETGITISNCNPWGDCDIYWGNSNNTIEGNEISNNKIGIFSQQSSLTINNNTVCGNTNLDFYSSNWLSSYGYNNACSNPDGWNDTGTENGCKNECAKCKEPKDIFDAVEMLEYLSGDKESNPQYCDLNNDTTVNLLDVLALIDKIVIQN
;
A
#
# COMPACT_ATOMS: atom_id res chain seq x y z
N MET A 1 35.39 53.76 -34.91
CA MET A 1 34.89 53.28 -33.62
C MET A 1 35.47 51.89 -33.42
N VAL A 2 36.74 51.70 -33.05
CA VAL A 2 37.38 52.05 -31.76
C VAL A 2 36.40 51.92 -30.60
N SER A 3 36.58 50.81 -29.87
CA SER A 3 36.25 50.49 -28.48
C SER A 3 34.84 50.78 -27.94
N GLU A 4 34.37 49.82 -27.13
CA GLU A 4 33.03 49.71 -26.51
C GLU A 4 31.97 49.18 -27.50
N ASN A 5 31.62 47.89 -27.57
CA ASN A 5 31.71 46.76 -26.65
C ASN A 5 31.74 45.50 -27.53
N LEU A 6 32.79 44.67 -27.62
CA LEU A 6 33.34 43.84 -26.54
C LEU A 6 32.26 43.22 -25.64
N LYS A 7 31.31 42.51 -26.23
CA LYS A 7 30.72 41.30 -25.63
C LYS A 7 30.43 40.24 -26.71
N LYS A 8 31.55 39.67 -27.15
CA LYS A 8 31.77 38.24 -27.47
C LYS A 8 30.96 37.63 -28.62
N GLY A 9 31.46 37.84 -29.83
CA GLY A 9 31.60 36.76 -30.81
C GLY A 9 32.88 35.95 -30.56
N LYS A 10 32.81 34.66 -30.89
CA LYS A 10 33.78 33.52 -30.81
C LYS A 10 33.20 32.43 -29.89
N GLU A 11 32.61 31.34 -30.35
CA GLU A 11 32.64 30.66 -31.65
C GLU A 11 31.27 30.00 -31.87
N TYR A 12 30.53 30.43 -32.88
CA TYR A 12 29.35 29.74 -33.40
C TYR A 12 29.59 29.65 -34.90
N PHE A 13 30.34 28.63 -35.35
CA PHE A 13 30.29 28.05 -36.70
C PHE A 13 31.41 27.01 -36.85
N GLY A 14 31.05 25.80 -37.26
CA GLY A 14 31.99 24.73 -37.58
C GLY A 14 31.36 23.35 -37.34
N ASN A 15 30.11 23.14 -37.75
CA ASN A 15 29.72 22.59 -39.05
C ASN A 15 29.42 21.09 -38.99
N LEU A 16 28.12 20.79 -39.18
CA LEU A 16 27.62 19.75 -40.06
C LEU A 16 28.13 18.31 -39.84
N LYS A 17 27.29 17.45 -39.25
CA LYS A 17 26.51 16.43 -40.00
C LYS A 17 25.82 15.43 -39.05
N ASN A 18 24.51 15.33 -39.25
CA ASN A 18 23.64 14.16 -39.21
C ASN A 18 24.27 12.83 -38.75
N ILE A 19 23.53 12.08 -37.92
CA ILE A 19 22.97 10.75 -38.25
C ILE A 19 22.49 10.06 -36.95
N CYS A 20 21.20 9.72 -36.91
CA CYS A 20 20.66 8.63 -36.09
C CYS A 20 21.33 7.31 -36.48
N VAL A 21 22.00 6.58 -35.57
CA VAL A 21 22.15 5.10 -35.64
C VAL A 21 22.45 4.57 -34.23
N LEU A 22 21.52 3.72 -33.75
CA LEU A 22 21.72 2.43 -33.08
C LEU A 22 22.88 2.22 -32.08
N SER A 23 22.47 1.85 -30.86
CA SER A 23 22.76 0.59 -30.17
C SER A 23 24.16 -0.05 -30.20
N LEU A 24 24.63 -0.33 -28.97
CA LEU A 24 25.25 -1.59 -28.50
C LEU A 24 26.70 -1.94 -28.93
N VAL A 25 27.49 -2.29 -27.89
CA VAL A 25 28.52 -3.37 -27.87
C VAL A 25 29.89 -2.96 -28.45
N VAL A 26 31.07 -3.15 -27.84
CA VAL A 26 31.56 -3.86 -26.65
C VAL A 26 33.06 -3.54 -26.50
N VAL A 27 33.55 -3.49 -25.25
CA VAL A 27 34.88 -3.89 -24.75
C VAL A 27 36.17 -3.30 -25.38
N GLY A 28 37.03 -2.74 -24.51
CA GLY A 28 38.48 -3.01 -24.60
C GLY A 28 39.45 -1.84 -24.44
N ILE A 29 39.64 -1.35 -23.20
CA ILE A 29 40.93 -1.14 -22.49
C ILE A 29 42.09 -0.55 -23.35
N VAL A 30 42.67 0.63 -23.06
CA VAL A 30 43.85 0.78 -22.17
C VAL A 30 44.26 2.27 -22.04
N LEU A 31 44.27 2.72 -20.78
CA LEU A 31 45.21 3.64 -20.10
C LEU A 31 45.55 5.02 -20.70
N MET A 32 45.02 6.07 -20.05
CA MET A 32 45.76 7.08 -19.26
C MET A 32 45.15 8.47 -19.45
N LEU A 33 44.21 8.82 -18.57
CA LEU A 33 44.27 10.09 -17.86
C LEU A 33 43.93 9.82 -16.40
N SER A 34 45.00 9.63 -15.63
CA SER A 34 45.04 9.85 -14.19
C SER A 34 44.56 11.29 -13.90
N GLY A 35 43.27 11.44 -13.67
CA GLY A 35 42.67 12.59 -13.01
C GLY A 35 42.37 12.19 -11.57
N SER A 36 43.36 12.34 -10.70
CA SER A 36 43.21 12.22 -9.25
C SER A 36 42.10 13.15 -8.77
N VAL A 37 40.95 12.60 -8.38
CA VAL A 37 39.91 13.40 -7.72
C VAL A 37 40.14 13.30 -6.21
N ASN A 38 40.97 14.23 -5.70
CA ASN A 38 41.08 14.48 -4.27
C ASN A 38 39.80 15.19 -3.79
N ALA A 39 38.77 14.44 -3.38
CA ALA A 39 37.63 15.04 -2.68
C ALA A 39 37.21 14.32 -1.40
N TYR A 40 37.94 13.28 -0.96
CA TYR A 40 37.64 12.69 0.34
C TYR A 40 38.86 12.45 1.24
N SER A 41 40.05 12.18 0.69
CA SER A 41 41.07 11.50 1.49
C SER A 41 41.78 12.41 2.50
N GLY A 42 41.64 12.10 3.79
CA GLY A 42 42.59 12.51 4.83
C GLY A 42 43.92 11.75 4.78
N GLY A 43 44.14 10.95 3.73
CA GLY A 43 45.16 9.90 3.66
C GLY A 43 44.71 8.60 4.34
N GLY A 44 45.26 7.45 3.90
CA GLY A 44 45.09 6.17 4.60
C GLY A 44 43.69 5.52 4.56
N GLY A 45 42.87 5.83 3.56
CA GLY A 45 41.53 5.24 3.40
C GLY A 45 40.43 5.86 4.27
N THR A 46 40.69 7.03 4.87
CA THR A 46 39.71 7.81 5.64
C THR A 46 39.19 8.99 4.84
N CYS A 47 37.88 9.19 4.92
CA CYS A 47 37.14 10.18 4.16
C CYS A 47 36.29 11.11 5.03
N TYR A 48 36.01 12.31 4.53
CA TYR A 48 35.12 13.28 5.18
C TYR A 48 33.96 13.64 4.26
N CYS A 49 32.74 13.64 4.77
CA CYS A 49 31.52 14.01 4.06
C CYS A 49 30.72 15.06 4.83
N GLY A 50 29.76 15.71 4.18
CA GLY A 50 29.00 16.83 4.73
C GLY A 50 29.83 18.11 4.83
N ASN A 51 30.77 18.28 3.90
CA ASN A 51 31.59 19.48 3.77
C ASN A 51 31.14 20.32 2.57
N ALA A 52 31.00 21.63 2.75
CA ALA A 52 30.67 22.55 1.66
C ALA A 52 31.71 22.53 0.51
N ASN A 53 32.90 21.97 0.74
CA ASN A 53 34.00 21.90 -0.22
C ASN A 53 34.08 20.58 -1.01
N THR A 54 33.22 19.58 -0.74
CA THR A 54 33.24 18.29 -1.45
C THR A 54 32.17 18.25 -2.53
N THR A 55 32.59 18.22 -3.80
CA THR A 55 31.70 18.07 -4.96
C THR A 55 32.04 16.78 -5.73
N LEU A 56 31.42 15.67 -5.34
CA LEU A 56 31.41 14.43 -6.12
C LEU A 56 29.97 13.89 -6.18
N GLY A 57 29.30 14.07 -7.32
CA GLY A 57 28.07 13.36 -7.71
C GLY A 57 26.78 13.67 -6.94
N GLY A 58 26.89 14.22 -5.73
CA GLY A 58 25.80 14.84 -4.97
C GLY A 58 25.99 16.36 -4.90
N SER A 59 24.90 17.09 -4.66
CA SER A 59 25.00 18.51 -4.33
C SER A 59 25.75 18.66 -3.01
N ALA A 60 26.75 19.56 -2.93
CA ALA A 60 27.39 19.93 -1.67
C ALA A 60 26.39 20.53 -0.64
N THR A 61 25.13 20.75 -1.03
CA THR A 61 24.03 21.12 -0.15
C THR A 61 23.28 19.91 0.45
N ASP A 62 23.57 18.67 0.04
CA ASP A 62 22.92 17.46 0.54
C ASP A 62 23.97 16.49 1.13
N ALA A 63 24.20 16.64 2.44
CA ALA A 63 25.16 15.84 3.18
C ALA A 63 24.79 14.34 3.25
N CYS A 64 23.51 13.97 3.12
CA CYS A 64 23.11 12.55 3.10
C CYS A 64 23.60 11.84 1.84
N VAL A 65 23.47 12.51 0.69
CA VAL A 65 23.96 12.00 -0.60
C VAL A 65 25.49 11.96 -0.60
N ASP A 66 26.14 13.01 -0.11
CA ASP A 66 27.61 13.08 -0.01
C ASP A 66 28.18 11.95 0.86
N CYS A 67 27.62 11.74 2.05
CA CYS A 67 28.06 10.65 2.93
C CYS A 67 27.79 9.26 2.34
N SER A 68 26.66 9.08 1.65
CA SER A 68 26.36 7.81 0.97
C SER A 68 27.34 7.54 -0.18
N ALA A 69 27.72 8.57 -0.94
CA ALA A 69 28.73 8.46 -1.98
C ALA A 69 30.11 8.10 -1.41
N ALA A 70 30.52 8.74 -0.31
CA ALA A 70 31.78 8.42 0.38
C ALA A 70 31.78 6.97 0.90
N LEU A 71 30.68 6.51 1.49
CA LEU A 71 30.55 5.12 1.94
C LEU A 71 30.64 4.11 0.78
N ASN A 72 30.20 4.51 -0.42
CA ASN A 72 30.31 3.72 -1.63
C ASN A 72 31.71 3.70 -2.28
N ASP A 73 32.62 4.60 -1.91
CA ASP A 73 33.97 4.67 -2.48
C ASP A 73 34.95 3.74 -1.76
N ASN A 74 35.23 2.57 -2.33
CA ASN A 74 36.23 1.64 -1.78
C ASN A 74 37.68 2.01 -2.14
N THR A 75 37.88 2.88 -3.13
CA THR A 75 39.21 3.24 -3.60
C THR A 75 39.83 4.28 -2.66
N ASN A 76 39.06 5.31 -2.31
CA ASN A 76 39.54 6.42 -1.49
C ASN A 76 39.07 6.32 -0.04
N CYS A 77 37.89 5.73 0.19
CA CYS A 77 37.23 5.63 1.50
C CYS A 77 37.15 4.19 1.99
N ALA A 78 38.25 3.46 1.84
CA ALA A 78 38.30 2.03 2.11
C ALA A 78 38.01 1.66 3.58
N ASN A 79 38.30 2.55 4.53
CA ASN A 79 38.31 2.21 5.96
C ASN A 79 37.25 2.99 6.76
N GLN A 80 37.19 4.31 6.59
CA GLN A 80 36.39 5.17 7.46
C GLN A 80 35.81 6.37 6.70
N VAL A 81 34.59 6.75 7.03
CA VAL A 81 33.91 7.96 6.58
C VAL A 81 33.45 8.75 7.80
N ASN A 82 33.86 10.02 7.86
CA ASN A 82 33.53 10.95 8.93
C ASN A 82 32.53 11.99 8.43
N TYR A 83 31.34 12.06 9.03
CA TYR A 83 30.41 13.16 8.76
C TYR A 83 30.79 14.36 9.64
N VAL A 84 31.27 15.43 9.00
CA VAL A 84 31.82 16.61 9.70
C VAL A 84 30.75 17.65 10.06
N GLY A 85 29.54 17.56 9.48
CA GLY A 85 28.41 18.40 9.87
C GLY A 85 28.47 19.87 9.47
N THR A 86 29.44 20.30 8.66
CA THR A 86 29.48 21.72 8.20
C THR A 86 28.31 22.06 7.27
N VAL A 87 27.81 21.05 6.55
CA VAL A 87 26.51 21.07 5.87
C VAL A 87 25.54 20.33 6.77
N PRO A 88 24.59 21.03 7.43
CA PRO A 88 23.68 20.40 8.38
C PRO A 88 22.64 19.54 7.67
N ILE A 89 22.25 18.42 8.30
CA ILE A 89 21.10 17.61 7.89
C ILE A 89 19.97 17.93 8.87
N ASN A 90 19.03 18.78 8.43
CA ASN A 90 17.89 19.23 9.23
C ASN A 90 16.60 19.03 8.44
N ASN A 91 15.53 18.58 9.11
CA ASN A 91 14.21 18.40 8.51
C ASN A 91 14.25 17.63 7.17
N ARG A 92 15.02 16.55 7.14
CA ARG A 92 15.24 15.75 5.92
C ARG A 92 13.97 15.01 5.55
N ILE A 93 13.46 15.31 4.36
CA ILE A 93 12.39 14.54 3.73
C ILE A 93 12.96 13.22 3.20
N GLY A 94 12.39 12.10 3.65
CA GLY A 94 12.77 10.76 3.24
C GLY A 94 14.12 10.30 3.81
N ASN A 95 14.67 9.23 3.23
CA ASN A 95 15.84 8.57 3.80
C ASN A 95 17.13 9.42 3.72
N CYS A 96 18.04 9.20 4.68
CA CYS A 96 19.39 9.76 4.67
C CYS A 96 20.45 8.72 4.22
N ILE A 97 21.06 7.96 5.14
CA ILE A 97 22.05 6.92 4.79
C ILE A 97 21.29 5.63 4.45
N ASN A 98 20.86 5.52 3.20
CA ASN A 98 20.01 4.44 2.72
C ASN A 98 20.82 3.33 2.02
N ASN A 99 21.28 2.34 2.78
CA ASN A 99 21.92 1.12 2.29
C ASN A 99 23.00 1.32 1.20
N PRO A 100 24.09 2.08 1.45
CA PRO A 100 25.15 2.22 0.46
C PRO A 100 25.71 0.85 0.03
N LEU A 101 25.78 0.62 -1.27
CA LEU A 101 26.21 -0.63 -1.90
C LEU A 101 27.49 -1.20 -1.29
N ASN A 102 28.52 -0.37 -1.10
CA ASN A 102 29.84 -0.81 -0.64
C ASN A 102 30.10 -0.60 0.86
N PHE A 103 29.06 -0.37 1.67
CA PHE A 103 29.23 -0.23 3.11
C PHE A 103 29.40 -1.58 3.80
N ASN A 104 30.60 -2.16 3.70
CA ASN A 104 31.02 -3.39 4.37
C ASN A 104 32.46 -3.24 4.87
N ASN A 105 32.74 -3.71 6.09
CA ASN A 105 34.05 -3.57 6.73
C ASN A 105 34.52 -2.11 6.89
N LYS A 106 33.59 -1.15 7.07
CA LYS A 106 33.91 0.27 7.20
C LYS A 106 33.40 0.89 8.48
N ILE A 107 33.98 2.01 8.85
CA ILE A 107 33.53 2.87 9.94
C ILE A 107 32.77 4.07 9.36
N PHE A 108 31.56 4.32 9.84
CA PHE A 108 30.87 5.59 9.69
C PHE A 108 30.83 6.29 11.05
N ASP A 109 31.53 7.42 11.14
CA ASP A 109 31.63 8.23 12.37
C ASP A 109 30.97 9.58 12.13
N CYS A 110 29.89 9.87 12.83
CA CYS A 110 29.22 11.17 12.69
C CYS A 110 29.88 12.29 13.51
N GLN A 111 30.92 11.98 14.30
CA GLN A 111 31.68 12.96 15.09
C GLN A 111 30.81 13.80 16.04
N GLY A 112 29.64 13.28 16.46
CA GLY A 112 28.68 13.97 17.31
C GLY A 112 27.66 14.84 16.56
N ASN A 113 27.69 14.84 15.21
CA ASN A 113 26.75 15.62 14.40
C ASN A 113 25.37 14.96 14.31
N THR A 114 24.36 15.81 14.03
CA THR A 114 22.95 15.42 13.96
C THR A 114 22.54 15.09 12.52
N ILE A 115 21.75 14.03 12.38
CA ILE A 115 20.99 13.63 11.20
C ILE A 115 19.51 13.77 11.63
N ASP A 116 18.84 14.82 11.16
CA ASP A 116 17.48 15.18 11.57
C ASP A 116 16.49 15.06 10.39
N GLY A 117 15.47 14.22 10.59
CA GLY A 117 14.37 13.94 9.66
C GLY A 117 13.23 14.96 9.80
N ASP A 118 12.15 14.78 9.04
CA ASP A 118 11.03 15.73 8.99
C ASP A 118 9.88 15.41 9.97
N ASP A 119 10.10 14.51 10.93
CA ASP A 119 9.11 14.00 11.89
C ASP A 119 7.90 13.30 11.21
N SER A 120 8.00 12.97 9.93
CA SER A 120 6.93 12.40 9.10
C SER A 120 7.41 11.23 8.25
N GLY A 121 6.53 10.66 7.41
CA GLY A 121 6.89 9.57 6.50
C GLY A 121 7.26 8.21 7.14
N HIS A 122 7.64 7.26 6.28
CA HIS A 122 8.19 5.95 6.63
C HIS A 122 9.63 5.86 6.14
N ASP A 123 10.51 6.58 6.80
CA ASP A 123 11.87 6.85 6.36
C ASP A 123 12.94 6.38 7.37
N CYS A 124 14.21 6.52 7.00
CA CYS A 124 15.33 6.07 7.81
C CYS A 124 16.49 7.08 7.85
N GLY A 125 17.03 7.26 9.06
CA GLY A 125 18.27 8.00 9.27
C GLY A 125 19.46 7.19 8.76
N ILE A 126 19.65 5.97 9.31
CA ILE A 126 20.68 5.02 8.84
C ILE A 126 20.07 3.64 8.67
N TYR A 127 20.14 3.10 7.46
CA TYR A 127 19.61 1.78 7.11
C TYR A 127 20.67 0.91 6.43
N LEU A 128 20.86 -0.32 6.92
CA LEU A 128 21.71 -1.33 6.31
C LEU A 128 20.90 -2.57 5.93
N LEU A 129 21.05 -3.05 4.69
CA LEU A 129 20.48 -4.31 4.20
C LEU A 129 21.60 -5.24 3.71
N ILE A 130 21.70 -6.43 4.30
CA ILE A 130 22.67 -7.47 3.93
C ILE A 130 24.11 -6.92 4.03
N LYS A 131 24.43 -6.24 5.14
CA LYS A 131 25.76 -5.65 5.39
C LYS A 131 26.45 -6.28 6.59
N ALA A 132 27.78 -6.29 6.57
CA ALA A 132 28.57 -6.89 7.63
C ALA A 132 29.84 -6.13 8.00
N ASN A 133 30.27 -6.36 9.24
CA ASN A 133 31.53 -5.88 9.81
C ASN A 133 31.68 -4.35 9.82
N ASN A 134 30.58 -3.61 9.81
CA ASN A 134 30.63 -2.15 9.85
C ASN A 134 30.63 -1.63 11.28
N SER A 135 31.17 -0.42 11.48
CA SER A 135 31.02 0.33 12.72
C SER A 135 30.27 1.62 12.45
N ILE A 136 29.18 1.88 13.18
CA ILE A 136 28.45 3.16 13.17
C ILE A 136 28.65 3.80 14.54
N LYS A 137 29.17 5.02 14.59
CA LYS A 137 29.48 5.64 15.89
C LYS A 137 29.29 7.15 15.94
N ASN A 138 29.04 7.62 17.16
CA ASN A 138 28.91 9.04 17.51
C ASN A 138 27.85 9.80 16.69
N CYS A 139 26.79 9.13 16.23
CA CYS A 139 25.70 9.75 15.47
C CYS A 139 24.55 10.18 16.38
N ILE A 140 23.99 11.37 16.14
CA ILE A 140 22.73 11.82 16.73
C ILE A 140 21.67 11.74 15.64
N ILE A 141 20.66 10.88 15.79
CA ILE A 141 19.60 10.64 14.81
C ILE A 141 18.23 10.93 15.45
N THR A 142 17.42 11.76 14.80
CA THR A 142 16.10 12.19 15.29
C THR A 142 15.16 12.47 14.13
N GLY A 143 13.84 12.43 14.38
CA GLY A 143 12.83 12.83 13.39
C GLY A 143 12.58 11.85 12.25
N PHE A 144 13.00 10.58 12.38
CA PHE A 144 12.74 9.52 11.39
C PHE A 144 11.76 8.46 11.89
N TYR A 145 11.19 7.69 10.97
CA TYR A 145 10.50 6.45 11.32
C TYR A 145 11.48 5.42 11.90
N PHE A 146 12.62 5.20 11.24
CA PHE A 146 13.73 4.38 11.75
C PHE A 146 14.97 5.25 12.00
N GLY A 147 15.43 5.36 13.24
CA GLY A 147 16.70 6.03 13.56
C GLY A 147 17.88 5.25 12.96
N ILE A 148 18.18 4.08 13.52
CA ILE A 148 19.17 3.14 12.96
C ILE A 148 18.51 1.77 12.78
N SER A 149 18.52 1.24 11.56
CA SER A 149 17.91 -0.04 11.23
C SER A 149 18.90 -0.97 10.51
N LEU A 150 19.04 -2.19 11.04
CA LEU A 150 19.84 -3.26 10.47
C LEU A 150 18.92 -4.38 10.00
N TYR A 151 19.00 -4.74 8.72
CA TYR A 151 18.19 -5.79 8.11
C TYR A 151 19.09 -6.84 7.45
N TYR A 152 18.93 -8.12 7.82
CA TYR A 152 19.82 -9.21 7.41
C TYR A 152 21.32 -8.89 7.54
N SER A 153 21.70 -8.07 8.52
CA SER A 153 23.03 -7.47 8.62
C SER A 153 23.75 -7.95 9.86
N SER A 154 24.92 -8.57 9.71
CA SER A 154 25.59 -9.29 10.81
C SER A 154 26.96 -8.72 11.17
N ASN A 155 27.43 -8.93 12.40
CA ASN A 155 28.77 -8.54 12.85
C ASN A 155 29.04 -7.02 12.80
N ASN A 156 28.02 -6.18 12.88
CA ASN A 156 28.17 -4.73 12.93
C ASN A 156 28.29 -4.24 14.38
N THR A 157 28.94 -3.09 14.58
CA THR A 157 29.18 -2.46 15.88
C THR A 157 28.60 -1.05 15.92
N LEU A 158 27.63 -0.82 16.80
CA LEU A 158 27.03 0.49 17.05
C LEU A 158 27.56 1.03 18.38
N THR A 159 28.27 2.16 18.35
CA THR A 159 28.92 2.72 19.54
C THR A 159 28.62 4.20 19.74
N ASN A 160 28.21 4.59 20.95
CA ASN A 160 27.96 6.00 21.30
C ASN A 160 26.95 6.73 20.38
N ASN A 161 25.98 6.03 19.80
CA ASN A 161 24.94 6.68 18.99
C ASN A 161 23.75 7.10 19.86
N THR A 162 23.09 8.19 19.48
CA THR A 162 21.87 8.70 20.11
C THR A 162 20.76 8.69 19.06
N ALA A 163 19.83 7.74 19.13
CA ALA A 163 18.67 7.62 18.25
C ALA A 163 17.38 7.97 19.02
N ASN A 164 17.14 9.27 19.22
CA ASN A 164 16.04 9.78 20.04
C ASN A 164 14.92 10.39 19.19
N ASN A 165 13.69 10.43 19.71
CA ASN A 165 12.53 11.04 19.04
C ASN A 165 12.30 10.52 17.61
N ASN A 166 12.55 9.24 17.39
CA ASN A 166 12.19 8.51 16.19
C ASN A 166 10.99 7.62 16.50
N LYS A 167 10.30 7.09 15.50
CA LYS A 167 9.30 6.05 15.79
C LYS A 167 10.00 4.80 16.34
N LYS A 168 11.08 4.35 15.70
CA LYS A 168 11.95 3.27 16.18
C LYS A 168 13.38 3.78 16.31
N GLY A 169 13.95 3.70 17.50
CA GLY A 169 15.31 4.17 17.79
C GLY A 169 16.37 3.32 17.10
N ILE A 170 16.63 2.13 17.61
CA ILE A 170 17.59 1.17 17.04
C ILE A 170 16.89 -0.17 16.85
N SER A 171 16.83 -0.67 15.62
CA SER A 171 16.14 -1.93 15.30
C SER A 171 17.03 -2.90 14.53
N LEU A 172 17.05 -4.16 14.95
CA LEU A 172 17.77 -5.25 14.31
C LEU A 172 16.76 -6.29 13.83
N TYR A 173 16.70 -6.52 12.53
CA TYR A 173 15.81 -7.46 11.87
C TYR A 173 16.64 -8.55 11.20
N TYR A 174 16.45 -9.80 11.62
CA TYR A 174 17.18 -10.97 11.09
C TYR A 174 18.71 -10.77 11.05
N SER A 175 19.25 -10.07 12.04
CA SER A 175 20.58 -9.47 12.02
C SER A 175 21.42 -10.01 13.19
N PRO A 176 22.06 -11.18 13.04
CA PRO A 176 22.75 -11.84 14.14
C PRO A 176 24.15 -11.25 14.41
N ASN A 177 24.69 -11.51 15.61
CA ASN A 177 26.07 -11.24 16.00
C ASN A 177 26.46 -9.73 16.00
N ASN A 178 25.53 -8.83 16.30
CA ASN A 178 25.83 -7.39 16.34
C ASN A 178 26.22 -6.91 17.76
N THR A 179 27.04 -5.86 17.87
CA THR A 179 27.46 -5.28 19.15
C THR A 179 26.93 -3.86 19.30
N LEU A 180 26.21 -3.57 20.38
CA LEU A 180 25.69 -2.25 20.72
C LEU A 180 26.30 -1.81 22.05
N THR A 181 27.12 -0.76 22.04
CA THR A 181 27.76 -0.24 23.25
C THR A 181 27.52 1.26 23.43
N ASN A 182 27.13 1.68 24.64
CA ASN A 182 26.93 3.10 25.00
C ASN A 182 25.92 3.85 24.11
N ASN A 183 24.94 3.18 23.50
CA ASN A 183 23.94 3.86 22.68
C ASN A 183 22.77 4.36 23.54
N THR A 184 22.13 5.44 23.09
CA THR A 184 20.94 6.03 23.71
C THR A 184 19.78 5.99 22.72
N ALA A 185 18.63 5.47 23.14
CA ALA A 185 17.41 5.43 22.32
C ALA A 185 16.20 5.84 23.16
N ASN A 186 15.99 7.15 23.31
CA ASN A 186 14.97 7.74 24.19
C ASN A 186 13.83 8.40 23.42
N ASN A 187 12.67 8.52 24.08
CA ASN A 187 11.48 9.20 23.56
C ASN A 187 11.01 8.68 22.18
N ASN A 188 11.26 7.41 21.89
CA ASN A 188 10.78 6.73 20.70
C ASN A 188 9.48 5.96 20.98
N LYS A 189 8.76 5.51 19.94
CA LYS A 189 7.75 4.47 20.15
C LYS A 189 8.43 3.17 20.58
N GLU A 190 9.49 2.77 19.90
CA GLU A 190 10.33 1.61 20.24
C GLU A 190 11.78 2.07 20.45
N GLY A 191 12.38 1.76 21.60
CA GLY A 191 13.76 2.12 21.93
C GLY A 191 14.77 1.26 21.18
N ILE A 192 15.14 0.11 21.76
CA ILE A 192 15.98 -0.91 21.09
C ILE A 192 15.17 -2.19 20.90
N TYR A 193 15.07 -2.65 19.64
CA TYR A 193 14.31 -3.84 19.28
C TYR A 193 15.14 -4.88 18.53
N LEU A 194 15.13 -6.12 19.02
CA LEU A 194 15.80 -7.27 18.41
C LEU A 194 14.76 -8.25 17.84
N TYR A 195 14.58 -8.24 16.53
CA TYR A 195 13.64 -9.12 15.82
C TYR A 195 14.39 -10.21 15.07
N TYR A 196 14.16 -11.48 15.42
CA TYR A 196 14.79 -12.66 14.83
C TYR A 196 16.33 -12.54 14.72
N SER A 197 16.95 -11.86 15.69
CA SER A 197 18.37 -11.50 15.67
C SER A 197 19.06 -12.13 16.86
N SER A 198 19.91 -13.13 16.66
CA SER A 198 20.60 -13.86 17.74
C SER A 198 21.99 -13.29 18.06
N ASN A 199 22.54 -13.67 19.21
CA ASN A 199 23.94 -13.49 19.59
C ASN A 199 24.45 -12.04 19.59
N SER A 200 23.56 -11.07 19.83
CA SER A 200 23.94 -9.67 19.98
C SER A 200 24.54 -9.42 21.36
N ILE A 201 25.51 -8.51 21.41
CA ILE A 201 26.18 -8.05 22.63
C ILE A 201 25.70 -6.63 22.94
N MET A 202 25.17 -6.40 24.13
CA MET A 202 24.72 -5.07 24.56
C MET A 202 25.37 -4.68 25.88
N LYS A 203 25.98 -3.49 25.92
CA LYS A 203 26.59 -2.92 27.14
C LYS A 203 26.34 -1.41 27.21
N ASN A 204 26.02 -0.92 28.41
CA ASN A 204 25.83 0.51 28.72
C ASN A 204 24.82 1.24 27.83
N ASN A 205 23.86 0.54 27.22
CA ASN A 205 22.85 1.21 26.41
C ASN A 205 21.71 1.76 27.30
N THR A 206 21.15 2.90 26.94
CA THR A 206 20.06 3.56 27.68
C THR A 206 18.82 3.70 26.82
N MET A 207 17.69 3.24 27.32
CA MET A 207 16.37 3.43 26.73
C MET A 207 15.46 4.07 27.79
N LYS A 208 14.93 5.25 27.52
CA LYS A 208 14.11 6.00 28.49
C LYS A 208 12.95 6.70 27.82
N ASN A 209 11.82 6.76 28.52
CA ASN A 209 10.60 7.46 28.07
C ASN A 209 10.09 6.98 26.69
N ASN A 210 10.42 5.75 26.28
CA ASN A 210 9.83 5.17 25.09
C ASN A 210 8.42 4.63 25.40
N THR A 211 7.62 4.37 24.37
CA THR A 211 6.39 3.57 24.57
C THR A 211 6.77 2.13 24.95
N TYR A 212 7.77 1.56 24.25
CA TYR A 212 8.43 0.31 24.58
C TYR A 212 9.95 0.53 24.57
N ASN A 213 10.61 0.41 25.72
CA ASN A 213 12.04 0.65 25.89
C ASN A 213 12.89 -0.43 25.22
N PHE A 214 12.70 -1.68 25.63
CA PHE A 214 13.45 -2.83 25.11
C PHE A 214 12.51 -3.94 24.67
N GLY A 215 12.87 -4.63 23.58
CA GLY A 215 12.12 -5.78 23.10
C GLY A 215 12.96 -6.79 22.33
N ILE A 216 12.57 -8.06 22.44
CA ILE A 216 13.15 -9.16 21.70
C ILE A 216 12.04 -10.09 21.22
N ASN A 217 12.15 -10.57 19.97
CA ASN A 217 11.22 -11.53 19.39
C ASN A 217 11.99 -12.50 18.49
N GLY A 218 11.57 -13.75 18.43
CA GLY A 218 12.05 -14.74 17.46
C GLY A 218 11.26 -16.05 17.56
N GLU A 219 11.36 -16.86 16.51
CA GLU A 219 10.75 -18.17 16.45
C GLU A 219 11.80 -19.25 16.71
N GLY A 220 11.83 -19.74 17.95
CA GLY A 220 12.82 -20.72 18.39
C GLY A 220 13.81 -20.15 19.39
N ILE A 221 14.31 -21.03 20.25
CA ILE A 221 15.09 -20.66 21.44
C ILE A 221 16.40 -19.96 21.07
N SER A 222 17.00 -20.30 19.91
CA SER A 222 18.28 -19.75 19.43
C SER A 222 18.27 -18.22 19.28
N TYR A 223 17.14 -17.62 18.87
CA TYR A 223 17.01 -16.18 18.70
C TYR A 223 17.03 -15.39 20.01
N PHE A 224 16.81 -16.08 21.15
CA PHE A 224 16.85 -15.47 22.47
C PHE A 224 18.20 -15.62 23.18
N TYR A 225 19.19 -16.28 22.58
CA TYR A 225 20.54 -16.27 23.14
C TYR A 225 21.23 -14.93 22.82
N GLN A 226 21.43 -14.12 23.86
CA GLN A 226 22.03 -12.80 23.78
C GLN A 226 23.06 -12.61 24.90
N ASP A 227 23.93 -11.63 24.74
CA ASP A 227 24.86 -11.18 25.78
C ASP A 227 24.54 -9.75 26.20
N ILE A 228 23.53 -9.62 27.06
CA ILE A 228 23.02 -8.34 27.55
C ILE A 228 23.27 -8.27 29.04
N ASP A 229 24.25 -7.49 29.45
CA ASP A 229 24.59 -7.36 30.86
C ASP A 229 23.74 -6.28 31.56
N LYS A 230 23.87 -6.22 32.89
CA LYS A 230 23.11 -5.30 33.76
C LYS A 230 23.44 -3.82 33.59
N SER A 231 24.45 -3.47 32.78
CA SER A 231 24.79 -2.07 32.53
C SER A 231 23.84 -1.39 31.54
N ASN A 232 23.02 -2.18 30.82
CA ASN A 232 21.94 -1.64 29.99
C ASN A 232 20.75 -1.25 30.87
N LEU A 233 20.17 -0.07 30.57
CA LEU A 233 19.17 0.57 31.41
C LEU A 233 17.87 0.83 30.63
N VAL A 234 16.73 0.43 31.21
CA VAL A 234 15.40 0.89 30.81
C VAL A 234 14.84 1.79 31.90
N ASP A 235 14.48 3.03 31.57
CA ASP A 235 14.04 4.06 32.54
C ASP A 235 14.97 4.18 33.77
N ASN A 236 16.28 4.14 33.51
CA ASN A 236 17.37 4.17 34.51
C ASN A 236 17.44 2.94 35.44
N LYS A 237 16.79 1.84 35.07
CA LYS A 237 16.81 0.58 35.81
C LYS A 237 17.51 -0.52 35.01
N PRO A 238 18.35 -1.35 35.64
CA PRO A 238 19.07 -2.43 34.97
C PRO A 238 18.15 -3.46 34.30
N ILE A 239 18.58 -3.93 33.14
CA ILE A 239 18.06 -5.11 32.46
C ILE A 239 18.65 -6.37 33.11
N TYR A 240 17.78 -7.33 33.46
CA TYR A 240 18.18 -8.66 33.89
C TYR A 240 17.89 -9.66 32.77
N TYR A 241 18.87 -9.86 31.90
CA TYR A 241 18.83 -10.82 30.81
C TYR A 241 19.70 -12.03 31.15
N TRP A 242 19.08 -13.09 31.65
CA TRP A 242 19.79 -14.28 32.12
C TRP A 242 19.65 -15.43 31.14
N THR A 243 20.80 -16.02 30.79
CA THR A 243 20.83 -17.31 30.09
C THR A 243 21.58 -18.33 30.94
N ASN A 244 21.42 -19.61 30.62
CA ASN A 244 22.23 -20.68 31.23
C ASN A 244 23.74 -20.55 30.95
N GLU A 245 24.14 -19.68 30.03
CA GLU A 245 25.54 -19.50 29.61
C GLU A 245 26.12 -18.15 30.06
N LYS A 246 25.29 -17.11 30.21
CA LYS A 246 25.74 -15.72 30.39
C LYS A 246 24.90 -14.97 31.41
N ASN A 247 25.55 -14.00 32.06
CA ASN A 247 24.94 -12.95 32.89
C ASN A 247 24.20 -13.39 34.16
N ALA A 248 23.90 -14.69 34.31
CA ALA A 248 23.18 -15.27 35.42
C ALA A 248 24.10 -15.90 36.47
N PRO A 249 23.77 -15.80 37.77
CA PRO A 249 24.41 -16.64 38.78
C PRO A 249 24.04 -18.12 38.59
N ASN A 250 24.94 -19.01 38.99
CA ASN A 250 24.72 -20.48 39.00
C ASN A 250 24.17 -21.04 37.67
N SER A 251 24.62 -20.50 36.53
CA SER A 251 24.16 -20.91 35.19
C SER A 251 22.63 -20.87 35.05
N CYS A 252 22.02 -19.80 35.57
CA CYS A 252 20.58 -19.57 35.62
C CYS A 252 19.76 -20.65 36.35
N LYS A 253 20.22 -21.03 37.55
CA LYS A 253 19.54 -22.01 38.40
C LYS A 253 19.40 -21.53 39.83
N ASN A 254 18.25 -21.84 40.45
CA ASN A 254 18.01 -21.64 41.89
C ASN A 254 18.30 -20.20 42.36
N ALA A 255 17.87 -19.21 41.58
CA ALA A 255 18.15 -17.81 41.84
C ALA A 255 16.87 -16.99 41.97
N VAL A 256 17.00 -15.79 42.56
CA VAL A 256 15.87 -14.90 42.84
C VAL A 256 16.15 -13.52 42.23
N ILE A 257 15.15 -12.97 41.54
CA ILE A 257 15.07 -11.56 41.14
C ILE A 257 13.90 -10.94 41.92
N SER A 258 14.15 -9.83 42.60
CA SER A 258 13.23 -9.20 43.54
C SER A 258 13.29 -7.68 43.50
N GLU A 259 12.42 -6.99 44.23
CA GLU A 259 12.37 -5.54 44.36
C GLU A 259 13.72 -4.91 44.74
N LEU A 260 14.56 -5.64 45.48
CA LEU A 260 15.90 -5.22 45.92
C LEU A 260 16.88 -5.02 44.74
N ASN A 261 16.55 -5.57 43.57
CA ASN A 261 17.38 -5.48 42.37
C ASN A 261 17.14 -4.19 41.56
N ASN A 262 16.08 -3.42 41.86
CA ASN A 262 15.66 -2.24 41.09
C ASN A 262 15.55 -2.52 39.58
N THR A 263 15.02 -3.68 39.20
CA THR A 263 15.00 -4.18 37.82
C THR A 263 14.01 -3.42 36.94
N GLY A 264 14.40 -3.16 35.68
CA GLY A 264 13.56 -2.53 34.66
C GLY A 264 12.97 -3.48 33.61
N PHE A 265 13.64 -4.62 33.37
CA PHE A 265 13.22 -5.67 32.43
C PHE A 265 13.77 -7.02 32.86
N VAL A 266 13.02 -8.11 32.64
CA VAL A 266 13.43 -9.49 32.95
C VAL A 266 13.25 -10.39 31.73
N ALA A 267 14.33 -11.05 31.31
CA ALA A 267 14.27 -12.19 30.40
C ALA A 267 15.07 -13.37 30.96
N LEU A 268 14.45 -14.55 30.95
CA LEU A 268 15.02 -15.80 31.42
C LEU A 268 15.03 -16.80 30.27
N VAL A 269 16.24 -17.19 29.82
CA VAL A 269 16.43 -18.07 28.67
C VAL A 269 17.11 -19.36 29.11
N SER A 270 16.43 -20.50 28.95
CA SER A 270 16.90 -21.83 29.36
C SER A 270 17.22 -21.93 30.86
N CYS A 271 16.41 -21.27 31.69
CA CYS A 271 16.62 -21.20 33.15
C CYS A 271 15.81 -22.27 33.92
N TYR A 272 16.20 -22.54 35.15
CA TYR A 272 15.55 -23.55 36.00
C TYR A 272 15.36 -23.09 37.44
N ASN A 273 14.15 -23.24 37.97
CA ASN A 273 13.82 -22.93 39.37
C ASN A 273 14.22 -21.51 39.79
N ILE A 274 13.80 -20.53 38.99
CA ILE A 274 13.98 -19.11 39.27
C ILE A 274 12.76 -18.57 40.00
N THR A 275 12.94 -17.63 40.92
CA THR A 275 11.83 -16.85 41.49
C THR A 275 11.96 -15.39 41.06
N VAL A 276 10.91 -14.85 40.42
CA VAL A 276 10.80 -13.42 40.07
C VAL A 276 9.66 -12.84 40.89
N LYS A 277 9.93 -11.84 41.75
CA LYS A 277 8.90 -11.34 42.66
C LYS A 277 8.90 -9.84 42.93
N ASN A 278 7.72 -9.30 43.21
CA ASN A 278 7.51 -7.91 43.66
C ASN A 278 8.11 -6.84 42.72
N LEU A 279 8.23 -7.13 41.43
CA LEU A 279 8.76 -6.17 40.45
C LEU A 279 7.65 -5.30 39.86
N ASN A 280 8.01 -4.11 39.41
CA ASN A 280 7.16 -3.24 38.60
C ASN A 280 7.86 -2.96 37.26
N LEU A 281 7.38 -3.63 36.21
CA LEU A 281 8.00 -3.74 34.89
C LEU A 281 7.02 -3.22 33.84
N THR A 282 7.23 -1.98 33.38
CA THR A 282 6.30 -1.27 32.49
C THR A 282 7.04 -0.67 31.30
N LYS A 283 6.32 -0.38 30.22
CA LYS A 283 6.88 0.28 29.02
C LYS A 283 8.01 -0.53 28.38
N ASN A 284 7.84 -1.85 28.30
CA ASN A 284 8.70 -2.75 27.55
C ASN A 284 7.86 -3.55 26.53
N TYR A 285 8.52 -4.23 25.59
CA TYR A 285 7.79 -5.16 24.73
C TYR A 285 7.18 -6.29 25.56
N ASP A 286 8.00 -6.96 26.36
CA ASP A 286 7.54 -7.92 27.36
C ASP A 286 7.81 -7.37 28.76
N GLY A 287 6.85 -7.44 29.67
CA GLY A 287 7.10 -7.12 31.08
C GLY A 287 8.05 -8.16 31.69
N ILE A 288 7.70 -9.44 31.55
CA ILE A 288 8.51 -10.59 31.94
C ILE A 288 8.51 -11.60 30.79
N LEU A 289 9.71 -12.00 30.33
CA LEU A 289 9.89 -13.00 29.28
C LEU A 289 10.54 -14.28 29.83
N LEU A 290 9.89 -15.42 29.63
CA LEU A 290 10.44 -16.75 29.90
C LEU A 290 10.55 -17.51 28.57
N VAL A 291 11.75 -17.97 28.24
CA VAL A 291 12.04 -18.78 27.06
C VAL A 291 12.72 -20.05 27.51
N ASN A 292 12.15 -21.22 27.17
CA ASN A 292 12.68 -22.52 27.59
C ASN A 292 12.97 -22.62 29.11
N THR A 293 12.21 -21.89 29.93
CA THR A 293 12.45 -21.77 31.37
C THR A 293 11.42 -22.58 32.13
N THR A 294 11.87 -23.35 33.13
CA THR A 294 11.02 -24.36 33.79
C THR A 294 11.10 -24.30 35.32
N ASN A 295 10.07 -24.84 35.97
CA ASN A 295 9.99 -24.98 37.44
C ASN A 295 10.14 -23.66 38.20
N SER A 296 9.82 -22.54 37.56
CA SER A 296 10.03 -21.19 38.09
C SER A 296 8.75 -20.58 38.66
N LYS A 297 8.91 -19.58 39.54
CA LYS A 297 7.82 -18.90 40.26
C LYS A 297 7.82 -17.41 39.93
N ILE A 298 6.70 -16.91 39.42
CA ILE A 298 6.48 -15.49 39.11
C ILE A 298 5.42 -14.97 40.08
N LEU A 299 5.82 -14.17 41.06
CA LEU A 299 5.03 -13.87 42.26
C LEU A 299 4.84 -12.37 42.48
N ASN A 300 3.60 -11.90 42.62
CA ASN A 300 3.30 -10.51 43.01
C ASN A 300 3.97 -9.44 42.10
N ASN A 301 4.17 -9.72 40.81
CA ASN A 301 4.76 -8.75 39.90
C ASN A 301 3.66 -7.89 39.25
N THR A 302 3.99 -6.63 38.96
CA THR A 302 3.18 -5.73 38.13
C THR A 302 3.87 -5.59 36.78
N ALA A 303 3.25 -6.10 35.73
CA ALA A 303 3.73 -6.10 34.35
C ALA A 303 2.72 -5.36 33.45
N ASN A 304 2.53 -4.06 33.70
CA ASN A 304 1.51 -3.25 33.05
C ASN A 304 2.08 -2.41 31.90
N SER A 305 1.23 -2.02 30.95
CA SER A 305 1.60 -1.09 29.87
C SER A 305 2.82 -1.54 29.07
N ASN A 306 2.88 -2.84 28.79
CA ASN A 306 3.81 -3.51 27.90
C ASN A 306 3.07 -4.02 26.65
N SER A 307 3.77 -4.57 25.66
CA SER A 307 3.09 -5.29 24.57
C SER A 307 2.52 -6.61 25.12
N TYR A 308 3.35 -7.44 25.74
CA TYR A 308 2.94 -8.59 26.55
C TYR A 308 3.25 -8.29 28.01
N GLY A 309 2.28 -8.53 28.91
CA GLY A 309 2.56 -8.42 30.34
C GLY A 309 3.56 -9.48 30.77
N ILE A 310 3.16 -10.76 30.66
CA ILE A 310 4.04 -11.90 30.95
C ILE A 310 3.96 -12.88 29.78
N TYR A 311 5.10 -13.22 29.19
CA TYR A 311 5.18 -14.13 28.05
C TYR A 311 6.03 -15.36 28.36
N LEU A 312 5.47 -16.55 28.14
CA LEU A 312 6.12 -17.84 28.29
C LEU A 312 6.21 -18.52 26.92
N TYR A 313 7.41 -18.69 26.39
CA TYR A 313 7.68 -19.42 25.15
C TYR A 313 8.44 -20.73 25.45
N SER A 314 7.91 -21.86 25.00
CA SER A 314 8.45 -23.21 25.29
C SER A 314 8.82 -23.43 26.75
N SER A 315 8.06 -22.84 27.68
CA SER A 315 8.43 -22.72 29.10
C SER A 315 7.42 -23.47 29.98
N PRO A 316 7.56 -24.81 30.11
CA PRO A 316 6.62 -25.61 30.88
C PRO A 316 6.86 -25.60 32.39
N ASN A 317 5.85 -26.03 33.15
CA ASN A 317 5.93 -26.30 34.59
C ASN A 317 6.27 -25.07 35.47
N ASN A 318 5.78 -23.87 35.14
CA ASN A 318 5.97 -22.68 35.96
C ASN A 318 4.68 -22.32 36.74
N THR A 319 4.85 -21.55 37.81
CA THR A 319 3.74 -21.05 38.65
C THR A 319 3.71 -19.53 38.62
N LEU A 320 2.58 -18.95 38.22
CA LEU A 320 2.31 -17.52 38.21
C LEU A 320 1.26 -17.22 39.28
N THR A 321 1.64 -16.48 40.32
CA THR A 321 0.76 -16.17 41.45
C THR A 321 0.67 -14.68 41.73
N ASN A 322 -0.54 -14.15 41.91
CA ASN A 322 -0.80 -12.77 42.32
C ASN A 322 -0.15 -11.70 41.41
N ASN A 323 0.08 -12.01 40.14
CA ASN A 323 0.64 -11.01 39.22
C ASN A 323 -0.46 -10.13 38.64
N THR A 324 -0.14 -8.87 38.38
CA THR A 324 -0.99 -7.94 37.65
C THR A 324 -0.37 -7.68 36.28
N ALA A 325 -1.08 -8.06 35.21
CA ALA A 325 -0.67 -7.88 33.81
C ALA A 325 -1.77 -7.14 33.05
N SER A 326 -1.97 -5.87 33.39
CA SER A 326 -3.05 -5.01 32.89
C SER A 326 -2.56 -3.94 31.91
N ASN A 327 -3.45 -3.40 31.08
CA ASN A 327 -3.13 -2.35 30.10
C ASN A 327 -2.06 -2.76 29.06
N ASN A 328 -1.93 -4.05 28.77
CA ASN A 328 -1.01 -4.59 27.76
C ASN A 328 -1.72 -4.87 26.44
N SER A 329 -0.99 -5.16 25.36
CA SER A 329 -1.62 -5.76 24.17
C SER A 329 -2.17 -7.15 24.51
N TYR A 330 -1.39 -7.95 25.24
CA TYR A 330 -1.81 -9.23 25.81
C TYR A 330 -1.41 -9.30 27.29
N GLY A 331 -2.29 -9.82 28.14
CA GLY A 331 -2.02 -9.94 29.58
C GLY A 331 -0.96 -10.99 29.88
N ILE A 332 -1.35 -12.27 29.89
CA ILE A 332 -0.46 -13.41 30.07
C ILE A 332 -0.56 -14.32 28.84
N ASN A 333 0.58 -14.58 28.20
CA ASN A 333 0.66 -15.38 26.97
C ASN A 333 1.49 -16.65 27.21
N PHE A 334 0.92 -17.79 26.83
CA PHE A 334 1.58 -19.09 26.76
C PHE A 334 1.77 -19.48 25.29
N GLY A 335 2.95 -19.16 24.77
CA GLY A 335 3.40 -19.55 23.45
C GLY A 335 3.69 -21.06 23.33
N TYR A 336 4.04 -21.49 22.11
CA TYR A 336 4.29 -22.89 21.76
C TYR A 336 5.10 -23.65 22.82
N GLY A 337 4.64 -24.83 23.23
CA GLY A 337 5.36 -25.72 24.16
C GLY A 337 5.33 -25.32 25.65
N SER A 338 4.65 -24.25 26.03
CA SER A 338 4.51 -23.80 27.43
C SER A 338 3.42 -24.56 28.20
N ASN A 339 3.60 -25.89 28.33
CA ASN A 339 2.61 -26.78 28.94
C ASN A 339 2.72 -26.86 30.47
N ASN A 340 1.67 -27.35 31.14
CA ASN A 340 1.63 -27.63 32.58
C ASN A 340 1.96 -26.42 33.47
N ASN A 341 1.62 -25.20 33.04
CA ASN A 341 1.76 -24.02 33.87
C ASN A 341 0.58 -23.88 34.85
N THR A 342 0.78 -23.17 35.95
CA THR A 342 -0.27 -22.95 36.97
C THR A 342 -0.44 -21.46 37.23
N MET A 343 -1.67 -20.96 37.10
CA MET A 343 -2.03 -19.57 37.36
C MET A 343 -2.93 -19.46 38.59
N ILE A 344 -2.52 -18.68 39.60
CA ILE A 344 -3.31 -18.50 40.83
C ILE A 344 -3.47 -17.00 41.12
N ALA A 345 -4.71 -16.54 41.22
CA ALA A 345 -5.03 -15.18 41.69
C ALA A 345 -4.36 -14.05 40.91
N ASN A 346 -4.15 -14.20 39.59
CA ASN A 346 -3.60 -13.16 38.73
C ASN A 346 -4.71 -12.21 38.23
N ASN A 347 -4.33 -10.97 37.91
CA ASN A 347 -5.21 -9.91 37.43
C ASN A 347 -4.76 -9.40 36.05
N MET A 348 -5.56 -9.62 35.01
CA MET A 348 -5.22 -9.30 33.63
C MET A 348 -6.27 -8.38 33.00
N CYS A 349 -6.61 -7.25 33.60
CA CYS A 349 -7.67 -6.36 33.08
C CYS A 349 -7.14 -5.31 32.09
N TYR A 350 -8.05 -4.74 31.30
CA TYR A 350 -7.76 -3.63 30.38
C TYR A 350 -6.71 -3.94 29.29
N ASN A 351 -6.52 -5.20 28.91
CA ASN A 351 -5.67 -5.54 27.76
C ASN A 351 -6.46 -5.36 26.45
N SER A 352 -5.78 -4.93 25.38
CA SER A 352 -6.46 -4.66 24.11
C SER A 352 -6.75 -5.91 23.29
N GLY A 353 -5.99 -6.99 23.50
CA GLY A 353 -6.19 -8.31 22.91
C GLY A 353 -6.72 -9.29 23.97
N TYR A 354 -6.07 -10.44 24.09
CA TYR A 354 -6.42 -11.42 25.10
C TYR A 354 -5.76 -11.10 26.45
N ASP A 355 -6.54 -11.22 27.51
CA ASP A 355 -6.07 -11.17 28.88
C ASP A 355 -5.28 -12.44 29.24
N VAL A 356 -5.75 -13.59 28.75
CA VAL A 356 -5.01 -14.87 28.78
C VAL A 356 -5.02 -15.49 27.39
N TYR A 357 -3.84 -15.69 26.80
CA TYR A 357 -3.71 -16.29 25.48
C TYR A 357 -2.89 -17.59 25.55
N ASN A 358 -3.54 -18.74 25.45
CA ASN A 358 -2.87 -20.03 25.46
C ASN A 358 -2.87 -20.66 24.06
N VAL A 359 -1.76 -20.50 23.33
CA VAL A 359 -1.61 -21.01 21.96
C VAL A 359 -0.94 -22.39 21.91
N GLY A 360 -0.47 -22.91 23.05
CA GLY A 360 0.11 -24.25 23.13
C GLY A 360 -0.91 -25.34 22.80
N ASN A 361 -0.46 -26.41 22.13
CA ASN A 361 -1.22 -27.63 21.92
C ASN A 361 -1.46 -28.37 23.25
N SER A 362 -2.43 -27.91 24.05
CA SER A 362 -3.24 -28.67 25.05
C SER A 362 -3.62 -27.81 26.26
N ASN A 363 -4.81 -28.08 26.80
CA ASN A 363 -5.41 -27.58 28.06
C ASN A 363 -4.61 -27.96 29.33
N SER A 364 -3.28 -27.99 29.27
CA SER A 364 -2.40 -28.41 30.36
C SER A 364 -2.13 -27.30 31.37
N THR A 365 -2.33 -26.03 31.00
CA THR A 365 -2.23 -24.90 31.92
C THR A 365 -3.49 -24.82 32.78
N THR A 366 -3.31 -24.85 34.10
CA THR A 366 -4.41 -24.84 35.09
C THR A 366 -4.52 -23.48 35.78
N GLY A 367 -5.72 -23.16 36.26
CA GLY A 367 -6.04 -21.87 36.87
C GLY A 367 -6.91 -21.96 38.11
N ASP A 368 -6.69 -21.07 39.09
CA ASP A 368 -7.67 -20.78 40.15
C ASP A 368 -7.67 -19.29 40.55
N ASN A 369 -8.86 -18.74 40.77
CA ASN A 369 -9.12 -17.36 41.21
C ASN A 369 -8.51 -16.24 40.35
N ASN A 370 -8.32 -16.44 39.04
CA ASN A 370 -7.79 -15.40 38.16
C ASN A 370 -8.91 -14.43 37.74
N THR A 371 -8.51 -13.20 37.38
CA THR A 371 -9.42 -12.12 36.95
C THR A 371 -9.13 -11.71 35.51
N CYS A 372 -10.10 -11.91 34.61
CA CYS A 372 -10.02 -11.47 33.21
C CYS A 372 -11.38 -11.41 32.50
N VAL A 373 -11.39 -10.88 31.29
CA VAL A 373 -12.54 -10.80 30.37
C VAL A 373 -12.33 -11.69 29.16
N ALA A 374 -11.16 -11.61 28.54
CA ALA A 374 -10.84 -12.23 27.26
C ALA A 374 -9.80 -13.34 27.41
N SER A 375 -10.22 -14.60 27.37
CA SER A 375 -9.32 -15.76 27.45
C SER A 375 -9.44 -16.67 26.22
N TYR A 376 -8.31 -17.21 25.77
CA TYR A 376 -8.24 -18.23 24.71
C TYR A 376 -7.60 -19.50 25.25
N ASN A 377 -8.27 -20.64 25.08
CA ASN A 377 -7.82 -21.98 25.53
C ASN A 377 -7.35 -22.03 27.00
N TYR A 378 -8.10 -21.35 27.88
CA TYR A 378 -7.80 -21.29 29.30
C TYR A 378 -9.09 -21.25 30.12
N ASN A 379 -9.13 -22.04 31.19
CA ASN A 379 -10.25 -22.10 32.13
C ASN A 379 -9.72 -22.19 33.56
N ASP A 380 -10.27 -21.36 34.44
CA ASP A 380 -10.11 -21.51 35.88
C ASP A 380 -10.90 -22.72 36.40
N THR A 381 -10.52 -23.18 37.60
CA THR A 381 -11.23 -24.22 38.32
C THR A 381 -12.70 -23.82 38.52
N ASN A 382 -13.61 -24.63 37.95
CA ASN A 382 -15.06 -24.43 37.96
C ASN A 382 -15.55 -23.16 37.22
N SER A 383 -14.80 -22.62 36.26
CA SER A 383 -15.23 -21.50 35.40
C SER A 383 -14.84 -21.74 33.93
N ASN A 384 -15.56 -21.11 33.00
CA ASN A 384 -15.11 -20.97 31.61
C ASN A 384 -14.36 -19.64 31.50
N GLY A 385 -13.10 -19.66 31.08
CA GLY A 385 -12.20 -18.51 31.23
C GLY A 385 -11.80 -18.27 32.68
N CYS A 386 -11.51 -17.03 33.03
CA CYS A 386 -11.21 -16.66 34.42
C CYS A 386 -12.43 -16.78 35.33
N LYS A 387 -12.20 -17.06 36.62
CA LYS A 387 -13.24 -17.17 37.65
C LYS A 387 -13.83 -15.82 38.01
N HIS A 388 -13.01 -14.77 37.98
CA HIS A 388 -13.43 -13.41 38.23
C HIS A 388 -13.41 -12.60 36.95
N VAL A 389 -14.44 -11.77 36.76
CA VAL A 389 -14.50 -10.82 35.66
C VAL A 389 -13.96 -9.48 36.15
N CYS A 390 -13.25 -8.77 35.28
CA CYS A 390 -12.75 -7.43 35.58
C CYS A 390 -13.88 -6.47 35.97
N SER A 391 -13.65 -5.62 36.97
CA SER A 391 -14.60 -4.55 37.30
C SER A 391 -14.43 -3.39 36.34
N ILE A 392 -15.57 -2.83 35.91
CA ILE A 392 -15.62 -1.58 35.14
C ILE A 392 -16.51 -0.58 35.84
N ASP A 393 -16.06 0.67 35.91
CA ASP A 393 -16.83 1.75 36.58
C ASP A 393 -17.92 2.32 35.67
N SER A 394 -17.73 2.24 34.34
CA SER A 394 -18.67 2.67 33.32
C SER A 394 -18.32 2.11 31.94
N CYS A 395 -19.28 2.17 31.01
CA CYS A 395 -19.08 1.82 29.60
C CYS A 395 -18.69 3.00 28.72
N ASN A 396 -18.07 4.04 29.29
CA ASN A 396 -17.55 5.19 28.54
C ASN A 396 -16.08 4.99 28.21
N CYS A 397 -15.60 5.32 27.02
CA CYS A 397 -14.19 5.22 26.67
C CYS A 397 -13.67 6.54 26.09
N SER A 398 -12.36 6.74 26.11
CA SER A 398 -11.71 7.91 25.49
C SER A 398 -10.46 7.57 24.66
N SER A 399 -10.21 6.28 24.39
CA SER A 399 -9.10 5.82 23.55
C SER A 399 -9.46 4.52 22.81
N CYS A 400 -8.78 4.23 21.69
CA CYS A 400 -8.98 3.00 20.92
C CYS A 400 -8.92 1.74 21.80
N ARG A 401 -7.94 1.70 22.72
CA ARG A 401 -7.70 0.60 23.66
C ARG A 401 -8.86 0.43 24.63
N GLU A 402 -9.29 1.50 25.28
CA GLU A 402 -10.41 1.44 26.23
C GLU A 402 -11.72 1.06 25.55
N CYS A 403 -12.00 1.62 24.36
CA CYS A 403 -13.22 1.30 23.63
C CYS A 403 -13.22 -0.18 23.25
N SER A 404 -12.13 -0.70 22.67
CA SER A 404 -12.03 -2.12 22.31
C SER A 404 -12.18 -3.04 23.53
N TYR A 405 -11.58 -2.68 24.65
CA TYR A 405 -11.73 -3.43 25.90
C TYR A 405 -13.18 -3.44 26.40
N LYS A 406 -13.83 -2.27 26.47
CA LYS A 406 -15.22 -2.15 26.94
C LYS A 406 -16.21 -2.81 26.00
N LEU A 407 -15.95 -2.80 24.69
CA LEU A 407 -16.74 -3.51 23.69
C LEU A 407 -16.61 -5.04 23.84
N SER A 408 -15.46 -5.52 24.33
CA SER A 408 -15.24 -6.93 24.68
C SER A 408 -15.82 -7.32 26.04
N HIS A 409 -16.21 -6.34 26.87
CA HIS A 409 -16.65 -6.58 28.23
C HIS A 409 -18.11 -7.09 28.27
N PRO A 410 -18.43 -8.18 29.00
CA PRO A 410 -19.80 -8.72 29.04
C PRO A 410 -20.80 -7.73 29.62
N SER A 411 -20.42 -6.97 30.64
CA SER A 411 -21.30 -5.99 31.30
C SER A 411 -21.65 -4.73 30.48
N CYS A 412 -20.98 -4.48 29.35
CA CYS A 412 -21.30 -3.33 28.50
C CYS A 412 -22.11 -3.74 27.29
N SER A 413 -23.42 -3.49 27.26
CA SER A 413 -24.23 -3.64 26.04
C SER A 413 -24.05 -2.45 25.08
N GLN A 414 -23.74 -1.26 25.61
CA GLN A 414 -23.44 -0.06 24.86
C GLN A 414 -22.16 0.57 25.39
N VAL A 415 -21.28 1.00 24.47
CA VAL A 415 -20.05 1.74 24.77
C VAL A 415 -20.13 3.12 24.14
N ASN A 416 -19.86 4.16 24.93
CA ASN A 416 -19.90 5.56 24.47
C ASN A 416 -18.49 6.15 24.38
N LEU A 417 -18.14 6.74 23.25
CA LEU A 417 -16.93 7.54 23.14
C LEU A 417 -17.17 8.92 23.77
N THR A 418 -16.20 9.39 24.57
CA THR A 418 -16.33 10.64 25.35
C THR A 418 -15.30 11.71 24.98
N ALA A 419 -14.39 11.40 24.06
CA ALA A 419 -13.38 12.31 23.57
C ALA A 419 -12.94 11.93 22.16
N ASN A 420 -12.42 12.90 21.40
CA ASN A 420 -11.79 12.62 20.12
C ASN A 420 -10.54 11.77 20.33
N ILE A 421 -10.29 10.85 19.40
CA ILE A 421 -9.13 9.97 19.37
C ILE A 421 -8.25 10.36 18.17
N SER A 422 -6.97 10.62 18.44
CA SER A 422 -5.91 10.63 17.43
C SER A 422 -5.00 9.43 17.68
N THR A 423 -4.81 8.58 16.68
CA THR A 423 -4.08 7.32 16.83
C THR A 423 -2.99 7.11 15.77
N SER A 424 -1.91 6.46 16.19
CA SER A 424 -0.86 5.93 15.32
C SER A 424 -0.94 4.40 15.18
N GLN A 425 -2.01 3.78 15.67
CA GLN A 425 -2.28 2.35 15.51
C GLN A 425 -2.70 2.07 14.07
N GLU A 426 -2.45 0.85 13.57
CA GLU A 426 -2.94 0.43 12.26
C GLU A 426 -4.46 0.46 12.24
N ASN A 427 -5.12 -0.30 13.11
CA ASN A 427 -6.56 -0.23 13.35
C ASN A 427 -6.82 0.49 14.68
N CYS A 428 -7.90 1.30 14.79
CA CYS A 428 -8.30 1.84 16.09
C CYS A 428 -9.17 0.84 16.87
N ILE A 429 -10.40 0.58 16.42
CA ILE A 429 -11.23 -0.49 16.97
C ILE A 429 -10.98 -1.74 16.16
N ASN A 430 -10.16 -2.66 16.71
CA ASN A 430 -9.65 -3.81 15.99
C ASN A 430 -10.29 -5.11 16.49
N ASP A 431 -11.35 -5.54 15.81
CA ASP A 431 -12.06 -6.80 16.05
C ASP A 431 -12.20 -7.23 17.53
N PRO A 432 -12.83 -6.41 18.41
CA PRO A 432 -12.99 -6.78 19.81
C PRO A 432 -13.71 -8.13 19.97
N LEU A 433 -13.16 -9.01 20.82
CA LEU A 433 -13.50 -10.43 20.89
C LEU A 433 -14.99 -10.70 21.02
N ASN A 434 -15.64 -10.04 21.99
CA ASN A 434 -17.07 -10.22 22.30
C ASN A 434 -17.95 -9.09 21.73
N PHE A 435 -17.57 -8.50 20.60
CA PHE A 435 -18.36 -7.47 19.93
C PHE A 435 -19.52 -8.10 19.13
N ASN A 436 -20.48 -8.70 19.83
CA ASN A 436 -21.74 -9.18 19.26
C ASN A 436 -22.90 -8.69 20.13
N ASN A 437 -23.99 -8.25 19.50
CA ASN A 437 -25.14 -7.66 20.19
C ASN A 437 -24.76 -6.41 21.01
N LYS A 438 -23.88 -5.55 20.47
CA LYS A 438 -23.40 -4.34 21.14
C LYS A 438 -23.72 -3.07 20.35
N ILE A 439 -23.77 -1.95 21.05
CA ILE A 439 -23.83 -0.61 20.48
C ILE A 439 -22.50 0.10 20.74
N PHE A 440 -21.86 0.60 19.70
CA PHE A 440 -20.79 1.59 19.82
C PHE A 440 -21.31 2.94 19.34
N ASP A 441 -21.45 3.87 20.28
CA ASP A 441 -21.94 5.22 20.03
C ASP A 441 -20.80 6.21 20.23
N CYS A 442 -20.34 6.82 19.14
CA CYS A 442 -19.23 7.77 19.24
C CYS A 442 -19.65 9.15 19.74
N GLN A 443 -20.96 9.41 19.92
CA GLN A 443 -21.49 10.68 20.39
C GLN A 443 -21.03 11.92 19.59
N GLY A 444 -20.72 11.75 18.29
CA GLY A 444 -20.21 12.80 17.42
C GLY A 444 -18.69 13.04 17.52
N HIS A 445 -17.97 12.25 18.32
CA HIS A 445 -16.52 12.36 18.44
C HIS A 445 -15.76 11.77 17.24
N VAL A 446 -14.58 12.32 17.01
CA VAL A 446 -13.68 11.96 15.91
C VAL A 446 -12.77 10.80 16.30
N ILE A 447 -12.61 9.83 15.41
CA ILE A 447 -11.57 8.80 15.41
C ILE A 447 -10.71 9.07 14.18
N ALA A 448 -9.50 9.59 14.39
CA ALA A 448 -8.59 9.96 13.31
C ALA A 448 -7.28 9.17 13.42
N ALA A 449 -6.82 8.64 12.30
CA ALA A 449 -5.44 8.24 12.15
C ALA A 449 -4.56 9.49 11.91
N GLY A 450 -3.33 9.51 12.40
CA GLY A 450 -2.39 10.59 12.06
C GLY A 450 -2.18 10.70 10.53
N ILE A 451 -1.90 11.88 10.02
CA ILE A 451 -1.72 12.10 8.56
C ILE A 451 -0.38 11.48 8.13
N CYS A 452 -0.40 10.71 7.04
CA CYS A 452 0.80 10.22 6.38
C CYS A 452 1.20 11.23 5.31
N GLU A 453 2.15 12.11 5.58
CA GLU A 453 2.75 12.97 4.56
C GLU A 453 3.98 12.26 4.01
N GLY A 454 3.91 11.83 2.75
CA GLY A 454 4.99 11.09 2.10
C GLY A 454 4.65 10.84 0.64
N GLN A 455 5.04 11.78 -0.22
CA GLN A 455 5.02 11.60 -1.67
C GLN A 455 6.29 10.86 -2.10
N GLY A 456 6.20 9.54 -2.18
CA GLY A 456 7.26 8.69 -2.72
C GLY A 456 6.63 7.44 -3.34
N TYR A 457 6.80 7.28 -4.65
CA TYR A 457 6.35 6.09 -5.38
C TYR A 457 6.87 4.81 -4.70
N GLY A 458 5.96 3.96 -4.19
CA GLY A 458 6.22 2.53 -3.98
C GLY A 458 6.16 1.95 -2.57
N GLU A 459 6.03 2.73 -1.49
CA GLU A 459 5.78 2.18 -0.15
C GLU A 459 4.72 3.01 0.59
N ASP A 460 3.50 2.55 0.48
CA ASP A 460 2.32 3.15 1.06
C ASP A 460 2.38 3.17 2.60
N CYS A 461 2.26 4.37 3.16
CA CYS A 461 1.96 4.56 4.57
C CYS A 461 0.51 4.12 4.84
N TYR A 462 0.29 2.80 4.98
CA TYR A 462 -1.02 2.26 5.30
C TYR A 462 -1.26 2.37 6.80
N LYS A 463 -2.31 3.11 7.16
CA LYS A 463 -3.01 2.90 8.42
C LYS A 463 -4.21 2.04 8.07
N GLY A 464 -4.45 0.99 8.84
CA GLY A 464 -5.56 0.06 8.64
C GLY A 464 -6.92 0.74 8.78
N ASN A 465 -7.89 0.11 9.43
CA ASN A 465 -9.27 0.60 9.49
C ASN A 465 -9.54 1.40 10.77
N GLY A 466 -10.41 2.40 10.69
CA GLY A 466 -10.89 3.09 11.89
C GLY A 466 -11.65 2.14 12.80
N ILE A 467 -12.64 1.43 12.25
CA ILE A 467 -13.36 0.35 12.92
C ILE A 467 -13.32 -0.88 12.02
N TYR A 468 -12.73 -1.97 12.50
CA TYR A 468 -12.67 -3.26 11.80
C TYR A 468 -13.41 -4.33 12.60
N LEU A 469 -14.35 -5.02 11.97
CA LEU A 469 -15.06 -6.18 12.53
C LEU A 469 -14.94 -7.39 11.60
N SER A 470 -14.59 -8.54 12.17
CA SER A 470 -14.50 -9.82 11.46
C SER A 470 -15.38 -10.87 12.12
N ASN A 471 -16.26 -11.51 11.35
CA ASN A 471 -17.20 -12.51 11.85
C ASN A 471 -18.06 -12.03 13.04
N LYS A 472 -18.51 -10.77 13.01
CA LYS A 472 -19.35 -10.15 14.06
C LYS A 472 -20.77 -9.89 13.58
N GLN A 473 -21.73 -9.93 14.51
CA GLN A 473 -23.14 -9.81 14.21
C GLN A 473 -23.95 -9.03 15.24
N ASN A 474 -25.09 -8.50 14.77
CA ASN A 474 -26.08 -7.79 15.58
C ASN A 474 -25.53 -6.55 16.29
N ASN A 475 -24.55 -5.87 15.70
CA ASN A 475 -23.96 -4.67 16.29
C ASN A 475 -24.54 -3.39 15.69
N THR A 476 -24.55 -2.32 16.47
CA THR A 476 -24.86 -0.97 15.98
C THR A 476 -23.63 -0.07 16.17
N ILE A 477 -23.16 0.55 15.10
CA ILE A 477 -22.13 1.60 15.15
C ILE A 477 -22.80 2.91 14.71
N ARG A 478 -22.74 3.93 15.55
CA ARG A 478 -23.44 5.19 15.25
C ARG A 478 -22.72 6.44 15.75
N ASN A 479 -23.05 7.56 15.11
CA ASN A 479 -22.58 8.90 15.46
C ASN A 479 -21.05 9.03 15.49
N CYS A 480 -20.32 8.24 14.69
CA CYS A 480 -18.86 8.27 14.61
C CYS A 480 -18.38 9.14 13.47
N ILE A 481 -17.35 9.96 13.69
CA ILE A 481 -16.63 10.68 12.64
C ILE A 481 -15.28 9.99 12.45
N ILE A 482 -15.00 9.40 11.29
CA ILE A 482 -13.82 8.53 11.08
C ILE A 482 -13.06 8.97 9.84
N THR A 483 -11.76 9.28 10.00
CA THR A 483 -10.93 9.89 8.96
C THR A 483 -9.48 9.40 8.95
N ASN A 484 -8.83 9.50 7.80
CA ASN A 484 -7.40 9.21 7.55
C ASN A 484 -6.99 7.74 7.74
N PHE A 485 -7.93 6.80 7.60
CA PHE A 485 -7.67 5.36 7.60
C PHE A 485 -7.64 4.81 6.16
N SER A 486 -7.25 3.54 5.98
CA SER A 486 -7.49 2.83 4.71
C SER A 486 -8.99 2.72 4.44
N TYR A 487 -9.74 2.19 5.39
CA TYR A 487 -11.19 2.28 5.43
C TYR A 487 -11.66 2.92 6.74
N GLY A 488 -12.70 3.75 6.69
CA GLY A 488 -13.32 4.28 7.90
C GLY A 488 -13.92 3.16 8.75
N ILE A 489 -14.90 2.45 8.19
CA ILE A 489 -15.54 1.27 8.82
C ILE A 489 -15.44 0.09 7.86
N SER A 490 -14.94 -1.05 8.35
CA SER A 490 -14.76 -2.27 7.56
C SER A 490 -15.44 -3.45 8.25
N LEU A 491 -16.38 -4.08 7.53
CA LEU A 491 -17.10 -5.28 7.96
C LEU A 491 -16.68 -6.46 7.06
N TYR A 492 -15.97 -7.42 7.65
CA TYR A 492 -15.50 -8.64 6.98
C TYR A 492 -16.28 -9.84 7.50
N SER A 493 -16.95 -10.58 6.62
CA SER A 493 -17.80 -11.74 6.99
C SER A 493 -18.75 -11.45 8.16
N SER A 494 -19.20 -10.21 8.29
CA SER A 494 -19.90 -9.68 9.47
C SER A 494 -21.32 -9.27 9.07
N SER A 495 -22.30 -10.01 9.56
CA SER A 495 -23.69 -9.91 9.09
C SER A 495 -24.64 -9.36 10.16
N ASN A 496 -25.79 -8.81 9.77
CA ASN A 496 -26.82 -8.28 10.68
C ASN A 496 -26.37 -7.06 11.51
N ASN A 497 -25.47 -6.21 11.01
CA ASN A 497 -25.02 -5.01 11.71
C ASN A 497 -25.71 -3.74 11.17
N THR A 498 -25.83 -2.71 12.01
CA THR A 498 -26.40 -1.40 11.66
C THR A 498 -25.32 -0.33 11.76
N LEU A 499 -25.09 0.41 10.66
CA LEU A 499 -24.26 1.61 10.64
C LEU A 499 -25.17 2.82 10.42
N ALA A 500 -25.33 3.66 11.45
CA ALA A 500 -26.29 4.77 11.42
C ALA A 500 -25.67 6.11 11.80
N ASN A 501 -25.94 7.18 11.03
CA ASN A 501 -25.49 8.54 11.34
C ASN A 501 -23.96 8.67 11.52
N ASN A 502 -23.17 7.87 10.81
CA ASN A 502 -21.71 7.99 10.84
C ASN A 502 -21.23 8.93 9.73
N THR A 503 -20.11 9.61 9.97
CA THR A 503 -19.34 10.31 8.95
C THR A 503 -18.03 9.56 8.72
N ALA A 504 -17.79 9.05 7.52
CA ALA A 504 -16.53 8.40 7.16
C ALA A 504 -15.95 9.04 5.89
N ASN A 505 -14.95 9.90 6.07
CA ASN A 505 -14.41 10.78 5.04
C ASN A 505 -12.88 10.78 5.00
N SER A 506 -12.31 11.20 3.88
CA SER A 506 -10.85 11.36 3.73
C SER A 506 -10.07 10.10 4.09
N ASN A 507 -10.65 8.93 3.79
CA ASN A 507 -9.99 7.64 3.89
C ASN A 507 -9.38 7.27 2.54
N LYS A 508 -8.29 6.49 2.59
CA LYS A 508 -7.44 6.21 1.42
C LYS A 508 -8.13 5.31 0.40
N TRP A 509 -8.97 4.38 0.82
CA TRP A 509 -9.70 3.50 -0.08
C TRP A 509 -11.17 3.83 -0.02
N GLY A 510 -11.82 3.52 1.11
CA GLY A 510 -13.26 3.68 1.24
C GLY A 510 -13.73 4.30 2.55
N GLY A 511 -14.90 4.93 2.55
CA GLY A 511 -15.55 5.35 3.79
C GLY A 511 -16.06 4.14 4.58
N ILE A 512 -16.87 3.31 3.93
CA ILE A 512 -17.40 2.06 4.48
C ILE A 512 -17.12 0.91 3.51
N PHE A 513 -16.63 -0.22 4.04
CA PHE A 513 -16.36 -1.43 3.25
C PHE A 513 -17.14 -2.63 3.80
N LEU A 514 -17.85 -3.32 2.92
CA LEU A 514 -18.57 -4.56 3.20
C LEU A 514 -17.97 -5.70 2.38
N TYR A 515 -17.25 -6.62 3.01
CA TYR A 515 -16.74 -7.82 2.34
C TYR A 515 -17.42 -9.08 2.86
N SER A 516 -17.99 -9.86 1.94
CA SER A 516 -18.67 -11.13 2.24
C SER A 516 -19.64 -11.04 3.42
N SER A 517 -20.33 -9.90 3.51
CA SER A 517 -21.14 -9.49 4.66
C SER A 517 -22.57 -9.26 4.20
N SER A 518 -23.55 -9.81 4.94
CA SER A 518 -24.96 -9.81 4.55
C SER A 518 -25.87 -9.24 5.64
N ASN A 519 -27.08 -8.85 5.29
CA ASN A 519 -28.12 -8.34 6.19
C ASN A 519 -27.69 -7.12 7.01
N ASN A 520 -26.73 -6.33 6.53
CA ASN A 520 -26.33 -5.09 7.19
C ASN A 520 -27.23 -3.93 6.74
N THR A 521 -27.45 -2.97 7.65
CA THR A 521 -28.24 -1.76 7.40
C THR A 521 -27.36 -0.52 7.54
N LEU A 522 -27.15 0.22 6.44
CA LEU A 522 -26.41 1.48 6.39
C LEU A 522 -27.40 2.61 6.16
N THR A 523 -27.65 3.44 7.16
CA THR A 523 -28.65 4.53 7.07
C THR A 523 -28.11 5.87 7.55
N ASN A 524 -28.46 6.93 6.81
CA ASN A 524 -28.15 8.31 7.20
C ASN A 524 -26.64 8.58 7.42
N ASN A 525 -25.76 7.84 6.75
CA ASN A 525 -24.31 8.09 6.86
C ASN A 525 -23.86 9.14 5.84
N ILE A 526 -22.82 9.88 6.20
CA ILE A 526 -22.10 10.82 5.33
C ILE A 526 -20.74 10.18 5.00
N VAL A 527 -20.60 9.65 3.80
CA VAL A 527 -19.42 8.90 3.34
C VAL A 527 -18.90 9.63 2.12
N LYS A 528 -17.98 10.58 2.28
CA LYS A 528 -17.57 11.47 1.18
C LYS A 528 -16.09 11.76 1.16
N GLU A 529 -15.59 12.16 -0.01
CA GLU A 529 -14.20 12.58 -0.21
C GLU A 529 -13.19 11.51 0.26
N ASN A 530 -13.49 10.25 -0.02
CA ASN A 530 -12.56 9.13 0.13
C ASN A 530 -11.88 8.88 -1.23
N ASN A 531 -10.64 8.39 -1.30
CA ASN A 531 -9.92 8.45 -2.58
C ASN A 531 -10.43 7.47 -3.65
N MET A 532 -11.00 6.32 -3.29
CA MET A 532 -11.45 5.32 -4.29
C MET A 532 -12.96 5.13 -4.29
N PHE A 533 -13.57 4.90 -3.12
CA PHE A 533 -15.01 4.64 -3.00
C PHE A 533 -15.60 5.31 -1.77
N ASP A 534 -16.89 5.64 -1.78
CA ASP A 534 -17.58 6.10 -0.59
C ASP A 534 -18.11 4.88 0.18
N ILE A 535 -18.82 3.99 -0.52
CA ILE A 535 -19.22 2.67 -0.03
C ILE A 535 -18.68 1.59 -0.99
N ASP A 536 -17.75 0.78 -0.51
CA ASP A 536 -17.21 -0.35 -1.25
C ASP A 536 -17.85 -1.68 -0.80
N ILE A 537 -18.14 -2.56 -1.74
CA ILE A 537 -18.80 -3.85 -1.50
C ILE A 537 -18.08 -4.96 -2.29
N GLY A 538 -17.56 -5.95 -1.56
CA GLY A 538 -17.03 -7.19 -2.13
C GLY A 538 -17.89 -8.40 -1.77
N THR A 539 -18.28 -9.21 -2.76
CA THR A 539 -19.18 -10.35 -2.56
C THR A 539 -18.67 -11.65 -3.19
N ASP A 540 -18.49 -12.68 -2.36
CA ASP A 540 -18.17 -14.03 -2.84
C ASP A 540 -19.41 -14.88 -3.17
N SER A 541 -20.63 -14.42 -2.86
CA SER A 541 -21.89 -15.10 -3.16
C SER A 541 -23.06 -14.12 -3.25
N ASP A 542 -24.15 -14.52 -3.92
CA ASP A 542 -25.36 -13.69 -4.08
C ASP A 542 -26.01 -13.35 -2.73
N ALA A 543 -25.88 -14.23 -1.73
CA ALA A 543 -26.39 -13.98 -0.38
C ALA A 543 -25.70 -12.78 0.31
N HIS A 544 -24.47 -12.46 -0.09
CA HIS A 544 -23.74 -11.31 0.43
C HIS A 544 -24.25 -9.97 -0.15
N CYS A 545 -25.11 -10.00 -1.17
CA CYS A 545 -25.84 -8.82 -1.65
C CYS A 545 -27.07 -8.47 -0.77
N ASN A 546 -27.38 -9.24 0.27
CA ASN A 546 -28.57 -8.99 1.08
C ASN A 546 -28.39 -7.82 2.07
N ASN A 547 -27.98 -6.62 1.64
CA ASN A 547 -27.81 -5.45 2.50
C ASN A 547 -28.89 -4.38 2.23
N LEU A 548 -29.09 -3.49 3.19
CA LEU A 548 -29.97 -2.33 3.09
C LEU A 548 -29.13 -1.06 3.20
N ILE A 549 -29.07 -0.24 2.16
CA ILE A 549 -28.28 0.98 2.13
C ILE A 549 -29.17 2.12 1.65
N GLU A 550 -29.59 2.99 2.57
CA GLU A 550 -30.59 4.03 2.32
C GLU A 550 -30.19 5.36 2.96
N ASN A 551 -30.59 6.46 2.32
CA ASN A 551 -30.38 7.83 2.82
C ASN A 551 -28.91 8.16 3.14
N ASN A 552 -27.95 7.59 2.42
CA ASN A 552 -26.53 7.91 2.60
C ASN A 552 -26.11 9.01 1.62
N THR A 553 -25.28 9.93 2.09
CA THR A 553 -24.75 11.08 1.33
C THR A 553 -23.29 10.83 0.97
N GLY A 554 -22.99 10.87 -0.33
CA GLY A 554 -21.65 10.69 -0.89
C GLY A 554 -20.95 11.99 -1.31
N SER A 555 -19.85 11.84 -2.05
CA SER A 555 -19.05 12.95 -2.61
C SER A 555 -19.87 13.96 -3.43
N GLY A 556 -19.51 15.23 -3.29
CA GLY A 556 -20.28 16.35 -3.82
C GLY A 556 -21.68 16.51 -3.21
N ASP A 557 -21.89 15.95 -2.02
CA ASP A 557 -23.15 15.96 -1.26
C ASP A 557 -24.36 15.39 -2.04
N LYS A 558 -24.09 14.39 -2.90
CA LYS A 558 -25.09 13.68 -3.71
C LYS A 558 -25.52 12.38 -3.02
N PRO A 559 -26.69 11.82 -3.33
CA PRO A 559 -27.13 10.55 -2.75
C PRO A 559 -26.34 9.35 -3.31
N ILE A 560 -26.17 8.33 -2.47
CA ILE A 560 -25.76 6.98 -2.84
C ILE A 560 -26.99 6.07 -2.90
N LYS A 561 -27.12 5.26 -3.95
CA LYS A 561 -28.19 4.25 -4.06
C LYS A 561 -27.64 2.84 -4.21
N TYR A 562 -28.34 1.90 -3.59
CA TYR A 562 -28.02 0.47 -3.62
C TYR A 562 -29.28 -0.34 -3.94
N PHE A 563 -29.15 -1.32 -4.82
CA PHE A 563 -30.22 -2.25 -5.14
C PHE A 563 -29.72 -3.68 -5.12
N ASN A 564 -30.49 -4.56 -4.46
CA ASN A 564 -30.31 -6.01 -4.49
C ASN A 564 -31.53 -6.75 -5.01
N TYR A 565 -32.31 -6.05 -5.83
CA TYR A 565 -33.51 -6.53 -6.50
C TYR A 565 -33.63 -5.81 -7.85
N SER A 566 -34.41 -6.38 -8.77
CA SER A 566 -34.70 -5.78 -10.07
C SER A 566 -35.27 -4.37 -9.90
N VAL A 567 -34.65 -3.39 -10.54
CA VAL A 567 -35.04 -1.98 -10.42
C VAL A 567 -35.19 -1.32 -11.80
N ASN A 568 -36.16 -0.42 -11.92
CA ASN A 568 -36.25 0.54 -13.03
C ASN A 568 -35.89 1.93 -12.48
N LEU A 569 -34.70 2.42 -12.78
CA LEU A 569 -34.19 3.70 -12.29
C LEU A 569 -33.99 4.67 -13.45
N GLN A 570 -34.43 5.91 -13.28
CA GLN A 570 -34.28 6.93 -14.32
C GLN A 570 -34.16 8.35 -13.79
N ASN A 571 -33.43 9.21 -14.52
CA ASN A 571 -33.34 10.65 -14.29
C ASN A 571 -32.78 11.02 -12.90
N GLU A 572 -31.73 10.32 -12.48
CA GLU A 572 -31.10 10.51 -11.16
C GLU A 572 -29.69 11.09 -11.30
N ILE A 573 -29.27 11.84 -10.29
CA ILE A 573 -27.91 12.36 -10.15
C ILE A 573 -27.35 11.83 -8.83
N LEU A 574 -26.36 10.95 -8.91
CA LEU A 574 -25.85 10.17 -7.79
C LEU A 574 -24.34 10.40 -7.63
N SER A 575 -23.82 10.24 -6.41
CA SER A 575 -22.36 10.13 -6.21
C SER A 575 -21.86 8.73 -6.55
N GLU A 576 -22.69 7.72 -6.29
CA GLU A 576 -22.38 6.30 -6.43
C GLU A 576 -23.69 5.52 -6.60
N LEU A 577 -23.67 4.52 -7.48
CA LEU A 577 -24.80 3.62 -7.70
C LEU A 577 -24.30 2.19 -7.68
N ILE A 578 -24.87 1.36 -6.81
CA ILE A 578 -24.45 -0.02 -6.64
C ILE A 578 -25.63 -0.96 -6.90
N LEU A 579 -25.44 -1.90 -7.82
CA LEU A 579 -26.36 -3.01 -8.09
C LEU A 579 -25.65 -4.31 -7.69
N CYS A 580 -26.27 -5.10 -6.82
CA CYS A 580 -25.68 -6.36 -6.34
C CYS A 580 -26.75 -7.45 -6.37
N ASN A 581 -26.62 -8.47 -7.21
CA ASN A 581 -27.70 -9.47 -7.41
C ASN A 581 -29.04 -8.81 -7.81
N ALA A 582 -28.96 -7.73 -8.61
CA ALA A 582 -30.12 -6.94 -9.03
C ALA A 582 -30.52 -7.29 -10.48
N HIS A 583 -30.70 -8.58 -10.78
CA HIS A 583 -30.97 -9.05 -12.14
C HIS A 583 -32.19 -8.39 -12.79
N ASN A 584 -32.21 -8.33 -14.11
CA ASN A 584 -33.31 -7.76 -14.90
C ASN A 584 -33.59 -6.29 -14.55
N SER A 585 -32.55 -5.51 -14.25
CA SER A 585 -32.69 -4.08 -13.97
C SER A 585 -32.62 -3.26 -15.25
N ASN A 586 -33.23 -2.08 -15.22
CA ASN A 586 -33.20 -1.11 -16.30
C ASN A 586 -32.82 0.26 -15.73
N ILE A 587 -31.61 0.73 -16.05
CA ILE A 587 -31.07 2.00 -15.58
C ILE A 587 -30.93 2.93 -16.78
N ASN A 588 -31.65 4.05 -16.76
CA ASN A 588 -31.78 4.93 -17.93
C ASN A 588 -31.60 6.40 -17.59
N ASN A 589 -30.74 7.13 -18.32
CA ASN A 589 -30.53 8.57 -18.11
C ASN A 589 -30.15 8.89 -16.65
N VAL A 590 -29.10 8.24 -16.16
CA VAL A 590 -28.58 8.44 -14.79
C VAL A 590 -27.19 9.03 -14.87
N THR A 591 -26.96 10.09 -14.11
CA THR A 591 -25.63 10.70 -13.95
C THR A 591 -24.98 10.20 -12.67
N ILE A 592 -23.78 9.63 -12.78
CA ILE A 592 -22.93 9.24 -11.65
C ILE A 592 -21.70 10.13 -11.67
N ALA A 593 -21.61 11.05 -10.71
CA ALA A 593 -20.54 12.02 -10.63
C ALA A 593 -19.88 11.99 -9.25
N GLY A 594 -18.65 11.50 -9.21
CA GLY A 594 -17.85 11.37 -8.00
C GLY A 594 -17.32 12.70 -7.46
N SER A 595 -16.18 12.63 -6.76
CA SER A 595 -15.46 13.79 -6.23
C SER A 595 -14.73 14.55 -7.34
N SER A 596 -15.00 15.86 -7.43
CA SER A 596 -14.33 16.77 -8.34
C SER A 596 -12.84 17.00 -8.02
N THR A 597 -12.35 16.48 -6.88
CA THR A 597 -10.94 16.64 -6.46
C THR A 597 -10.19 15.31 -6.42
N LEU A 598 -10.87 14.20 -6.14
CA LEU A 598 -10.23 12.89 -5.93
C LEU A 598 -10.54 11.85 -7.00
N LYS A 599 -11.58 12.03 -7.83
CA LYS A 599 -12.10 11.03 -8.76
C LYS A 599 -12.45 9.70 -8.08
N ASN A 600 -13.47 9.69 -7.21
CA ASN A 600 -13.88 8.53 -6.43
C ASN A 600 -15.25 7.98 -6.88
N ASN A 601 -15.57 6.74 -6.51
CA ASN A 601 -16.84 6.02 -6.75
C ASN A 601 -17.00 5.46 -8.17
N GLY A 602 -18.25 5.17 -8.55
CA GLY A 602 -18.65 4.64 -9.85
C GLY A 602 -20.09 4.13 -9.91
N LEU A 603 -20.48 3.64 -11.09
CA LEU A 603 -21.56 2.67 -11.22
C LEU A 603 -20.99 1.26 -11.03
N ILE A 604 -21.33 0.62 -9.93
CA ILE A 604 -20.76 -0.66 -9.53
C ILE A 604 -21.83 -1.76 -9.66
N ILE A 605 -21.57 -2.76 -10.50
CA ILE A 605 -22.51 -3.83 -10.84
C ILE A 605 -21.87 -5.17 -10.45
N TYR A 606 -22.34 -5.76 -9.36
CA TYR A 606 -21.92 -7.07 -8.86
C TYR A 606 -23.00 -8.10 -9.08
N ARG A 607 -22.60 -9.29 -9.57
CA ARG A 607 -23.46 -10.49 -9.66
C ARG A 607 -24.83 -10.20 -10.28
N THR A 608 -24.88 -9.29 -11.24
CA THR A 608 -26.13 -8.81 -11.84
C THR A 608 -26.15 -9.23 -13.30
N GLU A 609 -27.31 -9.70 -13.76
CA GLU A 609 -27.45 -10.30 -15.08
C GLU A 609 -28.70 -9.80 -15.78
N ASN A 610 -28.71 -9.93 -17.10
CA ASN A 610 -29.87 -9.62 -17.96
C ASN A 610 -30.39 -8.18 -17.76
N SER A 611 -29.50 -7.24 -17.46
CA SER A 611 -29.85 -5.86 -17.14
C SER A 611 -29.39 -4.89 -18.24
N ASN A 612 -30.14 -3.80 -18.38
CA ASN A 612 -29.90 -2.75 -19.36
C ASN A 612 -29.43 -1.47 -18.66
N PHE A 613 -28.35 -0.90 -19.19
CA PHE A 613 -27.79 0.38 -18.81
C PHE A 613 -27.78 1.24 -20.07
N THR A 614 -28.49 2.36 -20.03
CA THR A 614 -28.69 3.21 -21.21
C THR A 614 -28.61 4.67 -20.83
N ASP A 615 -27.95 5.46 -21.67
CA ASP A 615 -27.75 6.89 -21.46
C ASP A 615 -27.15 7.20 -20.06
N ILE A 616 -26.23 6.35 -19.59
CA ILE A 616 -25.50 6.59 -18.34
C ILE A 616 -24.42 7.65 -18.58
N ASN A 617 -24.39 8.70 -17.75
CA ASN A 617 -23.33 9.70 -17.76
C ASN A 617 -22.44 9.52 -16.52
N SER A 618 -21.24 8.99 -16.70
CA SER A 618 -20.30 8.76 -15.61
C SER A 618 -19.05 9.64 -15.74
N SER A 619 -18.81 10.49 -14.75
CA SER A 619 -17.63 11.35 -14.70
C SER A 619 -17.03 11.55 -13.31
N ASP A 620 -15.74 11.89 -13.27
CA ASP A 620 -14.99 12.13 -12.03
C ASP A 620 -15.09 10.96 -11.04
N ASN A 621 -15.12 9.73 -11.57
CA ASN A 621 -15.17 8.50 -10.78
C ASN A 621 -13.84 7.74 -10.82
N PHE A 622 -13.64 6.86 -9.84
CA PHE A 622 -12.51 5.94 -9.85
C PHE A 622 -12.75 4.85 -10.90
N LEU A 623 -13.93 4.23 -10.87
CA LEU A 623 -14.43 3.35 -11.92
C LEU A 623 -15.65 4.01 -12.55
N GLY A 624 -15.66 4.22 -13.87
CA GLY A 624 -16.82 4.81 -14.50
C GLY A 624 -18.05 3.89 -14.41
N ILE A 625 -17.96 2.74 -15.08
CA ILE A 625 -18.91 1.63 -14.97
C ILE A 625 -18.13 0.35 -14.75
N SER A 626 -18.37 -0.34 -13.64
CA SER A 626 -17.71 -1.62 -13.30
C SER A 626 -18.71 -2.77 -13.25
N LEU A 627 -18.38 -3.88 -13.91
CA LEU A 627 -19.11 -5.13 -13.91
C LEU A 627 -18.22 -6.23 -13.35
N ALA A 628 -18.60 -6.80 -12.21
CA ALA A 628 -17.90 -7.90 -11.56
C ALA A 628 -18.83 -9.10 -11.39
N PHE A 629 -18.40 -10.28 -11.85
CA PHE A 629 -19.24 -11.49 -11.88
C PHE A 629 -20.62 -11.26 -12.54
N SER A 630 -20.72 -10.33 -13.49
CA SER A 630 -21.98 -9.82 -14.02
C SER A 630 -22.07 -10.09 -15.51
N SER A 631 -22.90 -11.07 -15.89
CA SER A 631 -22.99 -11.58 -17.25
C SER A 631 -24.31 -11.20 -17.94
N ASN A 632 -24.32 -11.22 -19.28
CA ASN A 632 -25.53 -11.01 -20.09
C ASN A 632 -26.16 -9.61 -19.91
N ASN A 633 -25.37 -8.57 -19.69
CA ASN A 633 -25.86 -7.18 -19.58
C ASN A 633 -25.62 -6.39 -20.87
N ILE A 634 -26.43 -5.36 -21.06
CA ILE A 634 -26.37 -4.46 -22.23
C ILE A 634 -26.08 -3.05 -21.75
N LEU A 635 -24.98 -2.46 -22.25
CA LEU A 635 -24.57 -1.07 -22.03
C LEU A 635 -24.68 -0.34 -23.37
N THR A 636 -25.53 0.69 -23.46
CA THR A 636 -25.84 1.34 -24.73
C THR A 636 -25.97 2.85 -24.61
N ASN A 637 -25.31 3.58 -25.52
CA ASN A 637 -25.32 5.05 -25.54
C ASN A 637 -24.80 5.71 -24.26
N ASP A 638 -23.95 5.02 -23.51
CA ASP A 638 -23.37 5.53 -22.27
C ASP A 638 -22.21 6.48 -22.57
N THR A 639 -22.09 7.56 -21.79
CA THR A 639 -21.00 8.53 -21.83
C THR A 639 -20.17 8.38 -20.56
N VAL A 640 -18.96 7.80 -20.67
CA VAL A 640 -18.10 7.43 -19.55
C VAL A 640 -16.76 8.15 -19.66
N ASN A 641 -16.73 9.39 -19.14
CA ASN A 641 -15.64 10.33 -19.39
C ASN A 641 -14.94 10.83 -18.13
N ASN A 642 -13.65 11.19 -18.23
CA ASN A 642 -12.87 11.82 -17.15
C ASN A 642 -12.67 10.97 -15.89
N ASN A 643 -12.88 9.66 -15.95
CA ASN A 643 -12.71 8.74 -14.82
C ASN A 643 -11.26 8.26 -14.70
N TYR A 644 -10.94 7.49 -13.66
CA TYR A 644 -9.65 6.82 -13.61
C TYR A 644 -9.60 5.62 -14.59
N ILE A 645 -10.60 4.74 -14.52
CA ILE A 645 -10.91 3.73 -15.56
C ILE A 645 -12.32 4.01 -16.09
N GLY A 646 -12.54 3.85 -17.39
CA GLY A 646 -13.84 4.04 -18.02
C GLY A 646 -14.83 2.90 -17.72
N ILE A 647 -14.96 1.95 -18.64
CA ILE A 647 -15.79 0.75 -18.47
C ILE A 647 -14.89 -0.44 -18.14
N TYR A 648 -15.18 -1.13 -17.04
CA TYR A 648 -14.38 -2.24 -16.55
C TYR A 648 -15.23 -3.51 -16.37
N LEU A 649 -14.84 -4.60 -17.05
CA LEU A 649 -15.44 -5.92 -16.91
C LEU A 649 -14.43 -6.85 -16.25
N GLU A 650 -14.74 -7.34 -15.05
CA GLU A 650 -13.86 -8.18 -14.26
C GLU A 650 -14.50 -9.45 -13.74
N PHE A 651 -13.65 -10.41 -13.37
CA PHE A 651 -14.01 -11.64 -12.69
C PHE A 651 -15.18 -12.40 -13.34
N SER A 652 -14.99 -12.86 -14.57
CA SER A 652 -15.97 -13.65 -15.34
C SER A 652 -17.26 -12.90 -15.66
N SER A 653 -17.16 -11.60 -15.96
CA SER A 653 -18.27 -10.81 -16.52
C SER A 653 -18.40 -11.09 -18.01
N ASN A 654 -19.14 -12.15 -18.34
CA ASN A 654 -19.19 -12.72 -19.69
C ASN A 654 -20.45 -12.33 -20.46
N ASN A 655 -20.42 -12.48 -21.79
CA ASN A 655 -21.60 -12.29 -22.65
C ASN A 655 -22.26 -10.91 -22.55
N ASN A 656 -21.51 -9.87 -22.18
CA ASN A 656 -22.01 -8.50 -22.15
C ASN A 656 -21.90 -7.85 -23.53
N ILE A 657 -22.80 -6.92 -23.81
CA ILE A 657 -22.87 -6.17 -25.07
C ILE A 657 -22.69 -4.68 -24.76
N LEU A 658 -21.61 -4.10 -25.27
CA LEU A 658 -21.30 -2.67 -25.17
C LEU A 658 -21.46 -2.05 -26.56
N THR A 659 -22.50 -1.23 -26.76
CA THR A 659 -22.83 -0.65 -28.06
C THR A 659 -22.98 0.87 -28.02
N ASN A 660 -22.40 1.59 -28.98
CA ASN A 660 -22.56 3.05 -29.11
C ASN A 660 -22.14 3.87 -27.87
N ASN A 661 -21.21 3.36 -27.05
CA ASN A 661 -20.73 4.09 -25.88
C ASN A 661 -19.57 5.02 -26.22
N THR A 662 -19.51 6.16 -25.55
CA THR A 662 -18.41 7.13 -25.64
C THR A 662 -17.57 7.06 -24.36
N VAL A 663 -16.32 6.62 -24.46
CA VAL A 663 -15.45 6.32 -23.31
C VAL A 663 -14.13 7.09 -23.43
N ASN A 664 -14.14 8.36 -23.01
CA ASN A 664 -13.09 9.31 -23.33
C ASN A 664 -12.41 9.96 -22.11
N ASN A 665 -11.17 10.41 -22.28
CA ASN A 665 -10.44 11.21 -21.28
C ASN A 665 -10.25 10.49 -19.92
N ASN A 666 -10.26 9.16 -19.90
CA ASN A 666 -10.02 8.40 -18.69
C ASN A 666 -8.51 8.27 -18.47
N THR A 667 -8.03 8.49 -17.24
CA THR A 667 -6.59 8.63 -16.98
C THR A 667 -5.80 7.33 -17.18
N GLN A 668 -6.46 6.18 -17.11
CA GLN A 668 -5.91 4.89 -17.51
C GLN A 668 -6.66 4.29 -18.71
N ARG A 669 -7.37 3.19 -18.52
CA ARG A 669 -7.96 2.40 -19.61
C ARG A 669 -9.36 2.92 -19.91
N GLY A 670 -9.70 3.02 -21.19
CA GLY A 670 -11.06 3.32 -21.65
C GLY A 670 -11.98 2.15 -21.36
N ILE A 671 -11.92 1.10 -22.17
CA ILE A 671 -12.65 -0.16 -21.96
C ILE A 671 -11.65 -1.24 -21.53
N TYR A 672 -11.82 -1.81 -20.34
CA TYR A 672 -10.92 -2.81 -19.77
C TYR A 672 -11.66 -4.13 -19.49
N LEU A 673 -11.12 -5.24 -19.98
CA LEU A 673 -11.60 -6.59 -19.73
C LEU A 673 -10.51 -7.38 -19.02
N ASP A 674 -10.83 -7.91 -17.84
CA ASP A 674 -9.97 -8.76 -17.03
C ASP A 674 -10.72 -10.05 -16.67
N TYR A 675 -10.18 -11.20 -17.05
CA TYR A 675 -10.82 -12.49 -16.82
C TYR A 675 -12.29 -12.55 -17.32
N SER A 676 -12.58 -11.90 -18.45
CA SER A 676 -13.94 -11.66 -18.95
C SER A 676 -14.05 -12.01 -20.43
N SER A 677 -14.84 -13.04 -20.74
CA SER A 677 -14.90 -13.71 -22.03
C SER A 677 -16.25 -13.54 -22.73
N ASN A 678 -16.28 -13.77 -24.05
CA ASN A 678 -17.50 -13.77 -24.88
C ASN A 678 -18.26 -12.42 -24.90
N ASN A 679 -17.58 -11.31 -24.64
CA ASN A 679 -18.19 -9.98 -24.71
C ASN A 679 -18.14 -9.41 -26.13
N THR A 680 -19.12 -8.57 -26.47
CA THR A 680 -19.20 -7.87 -27.76
C THR A 680 -19.12 -6.37 -27.55
N ILE A 681 -18.08 -5.74 -28.09
CA ILE A 681 -17.79 -4.31 -28.00
C ILE A 681 -17.93 -3.75 -29.42
N THR A 682 -19.05 -3.09 -29.71
CA THR A 682 -19.41 -2.67 -31.08
C THR A 682 -19.78 -1.20 -31.19
N ASN A 683 -19.29 -0.50 -32.22
CA ASN A 683 -19.63 0.91 -32.50
C ASN A 683 -19.35 1.87 -31.32
N ASN A 684 -18.34 1.60 -30.48
CA ASN A 684 -17.97 2.49 -29.39
C ASN A 684 -16.85 3.44 -29.82
N THR A 685 -16.80 4.61 -29.18
CA THR A 685 -15.70 5.57 -29.31
C THR A 685 -14.85 5.53 -28.04
N ALA A 686 -13.55 5.21 -28.14
CA ALA A 686 -12.64 5.13 -27.01
C ALA A 686 -11.38 5.99 -27.23
N SER A 687 -11.42 7.22 -26.73
CA SER A 687 -10.47 8.29 -27.12
C SER A 687 -9.82 9.02 -25.97
N ASN A 688 -8.59 9.51 -26.17
CA ASN A 688 -7.87 10.32 -25.17
C ASN A 688 -7.69 9.61 -23.82
N ASN A 689 -7.59 8.27 -23.82
CA ASN A 689 -7.26 7.48 -22.64
C ASN A 689 -5.77 7.11 -22.65
N TRP A 690 -5.27 6.45 -21.61
CA TRP A 690 -3.94 5.82 -21.68
C TRP A 690 -3.94 4.64 -22.66
N ASN A 691 -4.91 3.73 -22.52
CA ASN A 691 -5.21 2.70 -23.51
C ASN A 691 -6.68 2.81 -23.92
N GLY A 692 -6.99 2.69 -25.21
CA GLY A 692 -8.38 2.71 -25.69
C GLY A 692 -9.18 1.50 -25.20
N ILE A 693 -8.81 0.30 -25.69
CA ILE A 693 -9.39 -0.98 -25.29
C ILE A 693 -8.29 -1.93 -24.81
N TYR A 694 -8.45 -2.55 -23.65
CA TYR A 694 -7.45 -3.41 -23.03
C TYR A 694 -8.06 -4.75 -22.60
N LEU A 695 -7.48 -5.87 -23.04
CA LEU A 695 -7.87 -7.22 -22.64
C LEU A 695 -6.70 -7.90 -21.90
N TYR A 696 -7.00 -8.43 -20.71
CA TYR A 696 -6.05 -9.08 -19.81
C TYR A 696 -6.57 -10.43 -19.29
N SER A 697 -5.63 -11.31 -18.89
CA SER A 697 -5.88 -12.55 -18.12
C SER A 697 -7.06 -13.40 -18.57
N ASN A 698 -6.93 -14.17 -19.65
CA ASN A 698 -7.98 -15.11 -20.10
C ASN A 698 -9.32 -14.47 -20.49
N SER A 699 -9.27 -13.25 -21.00
CA SER A 699 -10.40 -12.60 -21.65
C SER A 699 -10.53 -13.12 -23.09
N ASN A 700 -11.11 -14.32 -23.23
CA ASN A 700 -11.18 -15.09 -24.47
C ASN A 700 -12.48 -14.83 -25.25
N PHE A 701 -12.47 -15.13 -26.56
CA PHE A 701 -13.69 -15.12 -27.39
C PHE A 701 -14.44 -13.78 -27.44
N ASN A 702 -13.78 -12.67 -27.15
CA ASN A 702 -14.35 -11.33 -27.24
C ASN A 702 -14.35 -10.83 -28.69
N ARG A 703 -15.34 -9.99 -29.03
CA ARG A 703 -15.53 -9.40 -30.36
C ARG A 703 -15.45 -7.88 -30.26
N ILE A 704 -14.42 -7.29 -30.86
CA ILE A 704 -14.19 -5.84 -30.92
C ILE A 704 -14.47 -5.39 -32.36
N LEU A 705 -15.65 -4.81 -32.58
CA LEU A 705 -16.21 -4.59 -33.92
C LEU A 705 -16.51 -3.10 -34.18
N ASN A 706 -16.07 -2.55 -35.31
CA ASN A 706 -16.50 -1.23 -35.79
C ASN A 706 -16.35 -0.10 -34.75
N ASN A 707 -15.34 -0.15 -33.88
CA ASN A 707 -15.09 0.90 -32.89
C ASN A 707 -14.15 1.98 -33.44
N GLU A 708 -14.29 3.19 -32.92
CA GLU A 708 -13.45 4.34 -33.23
C GLU A 708 -12.50 4.60 -32.04
N ILE A 709 -11.19 4.46 -32.26
CA ILE A 709 -10.19 4.42 -31.19
C ILE A 709 -9.03 5.36 -31.52
N LEU A 710 -9.09 6.57 -30.95
CA LEU A 710 -8.21 7.68 -31.33
C LEU A 710 -7.51 8.37 -30.15
N ASN A 711 -6.32 8.90 -30.42
CA ASN A 711 -5.61 9.81 -29.51
C ASN A 711 -5.31 9.20 -28.11
N ASN A 712 -5.16 7.88 -27.99
CA ASN A 712 -4.77 7.27 -26.72
C ASN A 712 -3.24 7.31 -26.53
N ASN A 713 -2.80 7.60 -25.31
CA ASN A 713 -1.40 7.94 -25.03
C ASN A 713 -0.43 6.78 -25.30
N GLU A 714 -0.84 5.53 -25.08
CA GLU A 714 0.01 4.35 -25.27
C GLU A 714 -0.49 3.43 -26.38
N THR A 715 -1.69 2.86 -26.26
CA THR A 715 -2.22 1.94 -27.28
C THR A 715 -3.68 2.20 -27.62
N GLY A 716 -4.04 1.94 -28.88
CA GLY A 716 -5.44 1.86 -29.29
C GLY A 716 -6.09 0.60 -28.70
N ILE A 717 -5.64 -0.57 -29.14
CA ILE A 717 -6.08 -1.88 -28.61
C ILE A 717 -4.88 -2.64 -28.05
N THR A 718 -4.99 -3.15 -26.83
CA THR A 718 -4.02 -4.08 -26.24
C THR A 718 -4.69 -5.41 -25.88
N ILE A 719 -4.07 -6.50 -26.32
CA ILE A 719 -4.36 -7.84 -25.79
C ILE A 719 -3.06 -8.45 -25.28
N SER A 720 -2.97 -8.65 -23.97
CA SER A 720 -1.74 -9.11 -23.32
C SER A 720 -2.02 -10.11 -22.20
N ASN A 721 -1.16 -11.11 -22.08
CA ASN A 721 -1.13 -12.04 -20.93
C ASN A 721 -0.12 -11.62 -19.86
N CYS A 722 0.61 -10.53 -20.10
CA CYS A 722 1.59 -10.00 -19.18
C CYS A 722 0.99 -8.81 -18.46
N ASN A 723 1.11 -8.83 -17.13
CA ASN A 723 0.71 -7.67 -16.34
C ASN A 723 1.60 -6.46 -16.69
N PRO A 724 1.18 -5.24 -16.31
CA PRO A 724 1.95 -4.02 -16.56
C PRO A 724 3.36 -4.01 -15.92
N TRP A 725 3.64 -4.93 -14.99
CA TRP A 725 4.93 -5.07 -14.28
C TRP A 725 5.84 -6.15 -14.89
N GLY A 726 5.44 -6.76 -16.01
CA GLY A 726 6.24 -7.73 -16.76
C GLY A 726 6.11 -9.18 -16.29
N ASP A 727 5.19 -9.48 -15.36
CA ASP A 727 4.87 -10.85 -14.96
C ASP A 727 3.84 -11.43 -15.92
N CYS A 728 4.24 -12.45 -16.69
CA CYS A 728 3.39 -13.09 -17.69
C CYS A 728 2.78 -14.36 -17.12
N ASP A 729 1.45 -14.46 -17.14
CA ASP A 729 0.76 -15.66 -16.70
C ASP A 729 0.92 -16.74 -17.80
N ILE A 730 1.92 -17.60 -17.65
CA ILE A 730 2.34 -18.56 -18.69
C ILE A 730 1.39 -19.76 -18.86
N TYR A 731 0.37 -19.89 -18.01
CA TYR A 731 -0.45 -21.10 -17.95
C TYR A 731 -1.76 -21.01 -18.75
N TRP A 732 -2.31 -19.82 -18.99
CA TRP A 732 -3.59 -19.64 -19.68
C TRP A 732 -3.64 -18.25 -20.34
N GLY A 733 -3.72 -18.20 -21.68
CA GLY A 733 -3.61 -16.96 -22.45
C GLY A 733 -4.91 -16.45 -23.08
N ASN A 734 -4.92 -15.17 -23.48
CA ASN A 734 -5.97 -14.56 -24.29
C ASN A 734 -5.97 -15.15 -25.70
N SER A 735 -7.07 -15.78 -26.07
CA SER A 735 -7.22 -16.58 -27.27
C SER A 735 -8.59 -16.38 -27.91
N ASN A 736 -8.62 -16.56 -29.23
CA ASN A 736 -9.83 -16.53 -30.05
C ASN A 736 -10.60 -15.19 -29.98
N ASN A 737 -9.89 -14.09 -29.74
CA ASN A 737 -10.48 -12.75 -29.81
C ASN A 737 -10.53 -12.26 -31.26
N THR A 738 -11.63 -11.63 -31.64
CA THR A 738 -11.85 -11.08 -32.99
C THR A 738 -11.81 -9.55 -32.95
N ILE A 739 -10.99 -8.94 -33.81
CA ILE A 739 -10.89 -7.49 -34.01
C ILE A 739 -11.27 -7.22 -35.46
N GLU A 740 -12.40 -6.58 -35.70
CA GLU A 740 -12.90 -6.38 -37.06
C GLU A 740 -13.52 -5.00 -37.31
N GLY A 741 -13.17 -4.39 -38.45
CA GLY A 741 -13.82 -3.14 -38.90
C GLY A 741 -13.52 -1.90 -38.07
N ASN A 742 -12.54 -1.94 -37.15
CA ASN A 742 -12.24 -0.81 -36.26
C ASN A 742 -11.39 0.25 -36.97
N GLU A 743 -11.57 1.51 -36.57
CA GLU A 743 -10.75 2.66 -36.97
C GLU A 743 -9.85 3.07 -35.81
N ILE A 744 -8.53 2.98 -36.00
CA ILE A 744 -7.52 3.13 -34.94
C ILE A 744 -6.42 4.08 -35.41
N SER A 745 -6.34 5.26 -34.80
CA SER A 745 -5.40 6.30 -35.23
C SER A 745 -4.88 7.19 -34.11
N ASN A 746 -3.76 7.88 -34.35
CA ASN A 746 -3.15 8.84 -33.41
C ASN A 746 -2.83 8.27 -32.01
N ASN A 747 -2.65 6.96 -31.90
CA ASN A 747 -2.13 6.34 -30.69
C ASN A 747 -0.61 6.19 -30.83
N LYS A 748 0.10 5.91 -29.74
CA LYS A 748 1.52 5.53 -29.88
C LYS A 748 1.66 4.19 -30.60
N ILE A 749 0.87 3.19 -30.22
CA ILE A 749 0.74 1.92 -30.94
C ILE A 749 -0.73 1.68 -31.29
N GLY A 750 -1.03 1.32 -32.54
CA GLY A 750 -2.41 1.01 -32.96
C GLY A 750 -2.96 -0.24 -32.26
N ILE A 751 -2.46 -1.41 -32.66
CA ILE A 751 -2.79 -2.71 -32.04
C ILE A 751 -1.51 -3.33 -31.47
N PHE A 752 -1.54 -3.59 -30.16
CA PHE A 752 -0.51 -4.33 -29.45
C PHE A 752 -1.01 -5.71 -29.02
N SER A 753 -0.28 -6.75 -29.39
CA SER A 753 -0.53 -8.13 -28.98
C SER A 753 0.68 -8.74 -28.28
N GLN A 754 0.47 -9.47 -27.19
CA GLN A 754 1.53 -10.23 -26.54
C GLN A 754 1.01 -11.61 -26.13
N GLN A 755 1.69 -12.66 -26.62
CA GLN A 755 1.38 -14.06 -26.32
C GLN A 755 -0.11 -14.42 -26.54
N SER A 756 -0.77 -13.82 -27.52
CA SER A 756 -2.21 -13.94 -27.72
C SER A 756 -2.54 -14.45 -29.12
N SER A 757 -3.66 -15.17 -29.26
CA SER A 757 -4.17 -15.67 -30.54
C SER A 757 -5.39 -14.88 -30.99
N LEU A 758 -5.24 -14.14 -32.10
CA LEU A 758 -6.20 -13.14 -32.57
C LEU A 758 -6.66 -13.39 -34.02
N THR A 759 -7.90 -13.05 -34.33
CA THR A 759 -8.37 -12.86 -35.71
C THR A 759 -8.56 -11.38 -35.95
N ILE A 760 -7.76 -10.78 -36.84
CA ILE A 760 -7.77 -9.32 -37.08
C ILE A 760 -8.11 -9.05 -38.54
N ASN A 761 -9.31 -8.57 -38.83
CA ASN A 761 -9.79 -8.42 -40.21
C ASN A 761 -10.35 -7.02 -40.51
N ASN A 762 -10.13 -6.52 -41.71
CA ASN A 762 -10.82 -5.31 -42.21
C ASN A 762 -10.66 -4.06 -41.32
N ASN A 763 -9.59 -3.95 -40.54
CA ASN A 763 -9.36 -2.79 -39.67
C ASN A 763 -8.55 -1.71 -40.38
N THR A 764 -8.81 -0.44 -40.05
CA THR A 764 -7.98 0.70 -40.47
C THR A 764 -7.10 1.12 -39.30
N VAL A 765 -5.80 0.84 -39.37
CA VAL A 765 -4.83 1.11 -38.29
C VAL A 765 -3.73 2.00 -38.84
N CYS A 766 -3.93 3.31 -38.73
CA CYS A 766 -3.16 4.31 -39.47
C CYS A 766 -2.85 5.55 -38.64
N GLY A 767 -1.72 6.21 -38.92
CA GLY A 767 -1.36 7.47 -38.26
C GLY A 767 -0.94 7.31 -36.80
N ASN A 768 -0.56 6.10 -36.38
CA ASN A 768 -0.01 5.88 -35.04
C ASN A 768 1.47 6.29 -34.99
N THR A 769 1.92 6.90 -33.88
CA THR A 769 3.21 7.60 -33.87
C THR A 769 4.43 6.69 -33.82
N ASN A 770 4.27 5.43 -33.38
CA ASN A 770 5.35 4.43 -33.37
C ASN A 770 5.05 3.30 -34.35
N LEU A 771 4.08 2.44 -34.04
CA LEU A 771 3.76 1.25 -34.84
C LEU A 771 2.24 1.12 -35.00
N ASP A 772 1.79 0.73 -36.20
CA ASP A 772 0.37 0.43 -36.41
C ASP A 772 0.04 -0.94 -35.80
N PHE A 773 0.88 -1.93 -36.04
CA PHE A 773 0.80 -3.26 -35.44
C PHE A 773 2.10 -3.58 -34.73
N TYR A 774 2.00 -4.04 -33.48
CA TYR A 774 3.16 -4.48 -32.70
C TYR A 774 2.88 -5.78 -31.94
N SER A 775 3.81 -6.72 -31.99
CA SER A 775 3.81 -7.87 -31.08
C SER A 775 5.21 -8.38 -30.77
N SER A 776 5.40 -8.86 -29.55
CA SER A 776 6.57 -9.66 -29.18
C SER A 776 6.46 -11.12 -29.64
N ASN A 777 5.23 -11.64 -29.87
CA ASN A 777 4.95 -12.95 -30.44
C ASN A 777 3.47 -13.06 -30.85
N TRP A 778 3.21 -13.08 -32.16
CA TRP A 778 1.86 -13.18 -32.72
C TRP A 778 1.17 -14.54 -32.51
N LEU A 779 1.88 -15.58 -32.05
CA LEU A 779 1.38 -16.95 -31.93
C LEU A 779 0.60 -17.40 -33.19
N SER A 780 -0.63 -17.90 -33.02
CA SER A 780 -1.50 -18.33 -34.12
C SER A 780 -2.40 -17.19 -34.63
N SER A 781 -2.04 -15.93 -34.39
CA SER A 781 -2.83 -14.80 -34.87
C SER A 781 -2.74 -14.69 -36.38
N TYR A 782 -3.85 -14.35 -37.02
CA TYR A 782 -3.93 -14.13 -38.46
C TYR A 782 -4.98 -13.08 -38.81
N GLY A 783 -4.92 -12.58 -40.03
CA GLY A 783 -5.85 -11.56 -40.51
C GLY A 783 -5.93 -11.42 -42.01
N TYR A 784 -6.89 -10.62 -42.45
CA TYR A 784 -7.16 -10.27 -43.83
C TYR A 784 -7.57 -8.80 -43.96
N ASN A 785 -7.20 -8.18 -45.07
CA ASN A 785 -7.74 -6.88 -45.51
C ASN A 785 -7.57 -5.72 -44.51
N ASN A 786 -6.54 -5.74 -43.68
CA ASN A 786 -6.24 -4.61 -42.81
C ASN A 786 -5.54 -3.51 -43.63
N ALA A 787 -5.69 -2.26 -43.19
CA ALA A 787 -4.95 -1.12 -43.69
C ALA A 787 -3.93 -0.67 -42.64
N CYS A 788 -2.65 -0.58 -43.03
CA CYS A 788 -1.61 -0.01 -42.17
C CYS A 788 -0.42 0.51 -42.99
N SER A 789 0.45 1.28 -42.33
CA SER A 789 1.65 1.89 -42.91
C SER A 789 2.94 1.46 -42.23
N ASN A 790 2.89 1.08 -40.95
CA ASN A 790 4.06 0.64 -40.19
C ASN A 790 3.79 -0.64 -39.37
N PRO A 791 3.63 -1.81 -40.03
CA PRO A 791 3.46 -3.10 -39.35
C PRO A 791 4.81 -3.68 -38.86
N ASP A 792 4.97 -3.88 -37.55
CA ASP A 792 6.13 -4.60 -37.01
C ASP A 792 5.92 -6.12 -37.11
N GLY A 793 6.28 -6.65 -38.27
CA GLY A 793 6.20 -8.09 -38.55
C GLY A 793 4.78 -8.65 -38.68
N TRP A 794 3.74 -7.83 -38.56
CA TRP A 794 2.37 -8.24 -38.92
C TRP A 794 2.28 -8.47 -40.42
N ASN A 795 1.60 -9.54 -40.81
CA ASN A 795 1.41 -9.88 -42.21
C ASN A 795 0.00 -10.41 -42.44
N ASP A 796 -0.78 -9.69 -43.24
CA ASP A 796 -2.05 -10.20 -43.71
C ASP A 796 -1.85 -11.49 -44.50
N THR A 797 -2.85 -12.37 -44.44
CA THR A 797 -2.76 -13.65 -45.15
C THR A 797 -2.67 -13.39 -46.65
N GLY A 798 -1.58 -13.83 -47.27
CA GLY A 798 -1.34 -13.65 -48.70
C GLY A 798 -0.63 -12.35 -49.09
N THR A 799 0.00 -11.64 -48.15
CA THR A 799 0.94 -10.54 -48.42
C THR A 799 2.37 -10.90 -48.04
N GLU A 800 3.36 -10.16 -48.57
CA GLU A 800 4.76 -10.26 -48.17
C GLU A 800 5.06 -9.14 -47.17
N ASN A 801 5.02 -9.44 -45.87
CA ASN A 801 5.40 -8.56 -44.75
C ASN A 801 4.65 -7.21 -44.71
N GLY A 802 3.33 -7.25 -44.55
CA GLY A 802 2.58 -6.04 -44.22
C GLY A 802 1.07 -6.21 -44.23
N CYS A 803 0.35 -5.09 -44.20
CA CYS A 803 -1.10 -5.07 -44.35
C CYS A 803 -1.51 -5.12 -45.83
N LYS A 804 -2.72 -5.64 -46.09
CA LYS A 804 -3.25 -5.77 -47.45
C LYS A 804 -3.46 -4.43 -48.16
N ASN A 805 -3.89 -3.42 -47.41
CA ASN A 805 -4.15 -2.08 -47.89
C ASN A 805 -3.12 -1.11 -47.31
N GLU A 806 -2.68 -0.15 -48.11
CA GLU A 806 -1.86 0.96 -47.61
C GLU A 806 -2.76 1.97 -46.89
N CYS A 807 -2.27 2.57 -45.80
CA CYS A 807 -2.92 3.76 -45.26
C CYS A 807 -3.00 4.82 -46.34
N ALA A 808 -4.21 5.37 -46.54
CA ALA A 808 -4.34 6.57 -47.36
C ALA A 808 -3.41 7.63 -46.77
N LYS A 809 -2.66 8.35 -47.63
CA LYS A 809 -1.76 9.43 -47.20
C LYS A 809 -2.48 10.59 -46.50
N CYS A 810 -3.81 10.51 -46.46
CA CYS A 810 -4.76 11.49 -46.01
C CYS A 810 -6.13 10.83 -45.73
N LYS A 811 -6.96 11.39 -44.85
CA LYS A 811 -8.36 11.01 -44.55
C LYS A 811 -9.23 11.43 -45.73
N GLU A 812 -9.98 10.54 -46.38
CA GLU A 812 -10.91 10.96 -47.44
C GLU A 812 -12.15 11.61 -46.78
N PRO A 813 -12.46 12.89 -47.02
CA PRO A 813 -13.64 13.51 -46.43
C PRO A 813 -14.92 13.00 -47.12
N LYS A 814 -15.94 12.67 -46.32
CA LYS A 814 -17.15 11.95 -46.76
C LYS A 814 -18.44 12.67 -46.43
N ASP A 815 -18.50 13.46 -45.37
CA ASP A 815 -19.74 14.07 -44.92
C ASP A 815 -19.63 15.56 -44.55
N ILE A 816 -20.75 16.14 -44.11
CA ILE A 816 -20.84 17.56 -43.79
C ILE A 816 -20.04 17.93 -42.54
N PHE A 817 -19.80 16.99 -41.63
CA PHE A 817 -18.98 17.22 -40.43
C PHE A 817 -17.50 17.27 -40.81
N ASP A 818 -17.06 16.46 -41.78
CA ASP A 818 -15.72 16.58 -42.35
C ASP A 818 -15.51 17.97 -42.98
N ALA A 819 -16.53 18.50 -43.68
CA ALA A 819 -16.48 19.85 -44.26
C ALA A 819 -16.35 20.93 -43.17
N VAL A 820 -17.07 20.77 -42.05
CA VAL A 820 -16.98 21.68 -40.89
C VAL A 820 -15.59 21.61 -40.25
N GLU A 821 -15.05 20.40 -40.05
CA GLU A 821 -13.72 20.20 -39.48
C GLU A 821 -12.61 20.81 -40.37
N MET A 822 -12.73 20.68 -41.69
CA MET A 822 -11.82 21.34 -42.64
C MET A 822 -11.92 22.88 -42.55
N LEU A 823 -13.12 23.44 -42.37
CA LEU A 823 -13.32 24.88 -42.19
C LEU A 823 -12.76 25.39 -40.86
N GLU A 824 -12.91 24.65 -39.78
CA GLU A 824 -12.34 24.97 -38.46
C GLU A 824 -10.81 25.00 -38.51
N TYR A 825 -10.18 24.06 -39.23
CA TYR A 825 -8.74 24.10 -39.46
C TYR A 825 -8.32 25.31 -40.32
N LEU A 826 -9.04 25.59 -41.41
CA LEU A 826 -8.71 26.71 -42.32
C LEU A 826 -8.94 28.09 -41.69
N SER A 827 -9.88 28.20 -40.76
CA SER A 827 -10.13 29.42 -39.99
C SER A 827 -9.15 29.62 -38.83
N GLY A 828 -8.40 28.57 -38.47
CA GLY A 828 -7.46 28.58 -37.34
C GLY A 828 -8.12 28.28 -35.98
N ASP A 829 -9.40 27.91 -35.97
CA ASP A 829 -10.13 27.49 -34.76
C ASP A 829 -9.71 26.08 -34.30
N LYS A 830 -9.06 25.30 -35.18
CA LYS A 830 -8.48 23.98 -34.89
C LYS A 830 -6.96 24.00 -35.10
N GLU A 831 -6.19 23.74 -34.05
CA GLU A 831 -4.71 23.85 -34.07
C GLU A 831 -4.00 22.71 -34.83
N SER A 832 -4.66 21.58 -35.09
CA SER A 832 -4.08 20.41 -35.76
C SER A 832 -4.66 20.19 -37.16
N ASN A 833 -3.78 19.87 -38.12
CA ASN A 833 -4.18 19.52 -39.49
C ASN A 833 -4.92 18.17 -39.48
N PRO A 834 -6.19 18.10 -39.91
CA PRO A 834 -7.00 16.88 -39.90
C PRO A 834 -6.57 15.83 -40.95
N GLN A 835 -5.50 16.11 -41.71
CA GLN A 835 -4.92 15.24 -42.74
C GLN A 835 -5.93 14.83 -43.82
N TYR A 836 -6.93 15.65 -44.16
CA TYR A 836 -7.86 15.30 -45.24
C TYR A 836 -7.18 15.21 -46.61
N CYS A 837 -7.70 14.34 -47.48
CA CYS A 837 -7.26 14.25 -48.85
C CYS A 837 -7.69 15.51 -49.57
N ASP A 838 -6.70 16.17 -50.12
CA ASP A 838 -6.89 17.20 -51.13
C ASP A 838 -7.69 16.60 -52.30
N LEU A 839 -8.82 17.23 -52.60
CA LEU A 839 -9.81 16.76 -53.57
C LEU A 839 -9.47 17.23 -54.99
N ASN A 840 -8.47 18.10 -55.12
CA ASN A 840 -8.05 18.76 -56.36
C ASN A 840 -6.58 18.47 -56.75
N ASN A 841 -5.82 17.75 -55.93
CA ASN A 841 -4.43 17.30 -56.15
C ASN A 841 -3.36 18.43 -56.14
N ASP A 842 -3.64 19.59 -55.53
CA ASP A 842 -2.68 20.69 -55.30
C ASP A 842 -1.74 20.54 -54.09
N THR A 843 -1.82 19.42 -53.35
CA THR A 843 -1.06 19.03 -52.16
C THR A 843 -1.41 19.76 -50.85
N THR A 844 -2.42 20.64 -50.82
CA THR A 844 -2.83 21.39 -49.63
C THR A 844 -4.34 21.55 -49.49
N VAL A 845 -4.92 21.03 -48.39
CA VAL A 845 -6.33 21.27 -48.06
C VAL A 845 -6.61 22.76 -47.97
N ASN A 846 -7.54 23.25 -48.79
CA ASN A 846 -7.95 24.64 -48.84
C ASN A 846 -9.47 24.79 -49.02
N LEU A 847 -9.96 26.03 -49.08
CA LEU A 847 -11.40 26.30 -49.15
C LEU A 847 -12.07 25.70 -50.40
N LEU A 848 -11.33 25.51 -51.50
CA LEU A 848 -11.86 24.86 -52.71
C LEU A 848 -12.13 23.38 -52.49
N ASP A 849 -11.35 22.70 -51.64
CA ASP A 849 -11.61 21.31 -51.27
C ASP A 849 -12.88 21.19 -50.44
N VAL A 850 -13.08 22.10 -49.49
CA VAL A 850 -14.32 22.15 -48.69
C VAL A 850 -15.54 22.35 -49.60
N LEU A 851 -15.45 23.28 -50.55
CA LEU A 851 -16.53 23.55 -51.50
C LEU A 851 -16.77 22.35 -52.44
N ALA A 852 -15.71 21.69 -52.91
CA ALA A 852 -15.81 20.49 -53.74
C ALA A 852 -16.46 19.32 -52.98
N LEU A 853 -16.16 19.19 -51.68
CA LEU A 853 -16.80 18.22 -50.79
C LEU A 853 -18.29 18.55 -50.59
N ILE A 854 -18.62 19.80 -50.28
CA ILE A 854 -20.02 20.24 -50.13
C ILE A 854 -20.80 19.99 -51.43
N ASP A 855 -20.25 20.32 -52.59
CA ASP A 855 -20.87 20.05 -53.89
C ASP A 855 -21.06 18.54 -54.12
N LYS A 856 -20.07 17.72 -53.77
CA LYS A 856 -20.16 16.24 -53.87
C LYS A 856 -21.26 15.68 -52.95
N ILE A 857 -21.40 16.22 -51.73
CA ILE A 857 -22.44 15.85 -50.76
C ILE A 857 -23.84 16.28 -51.24
N VAL A 858 -23.94 17.47 -51.85
CA VAL A 858 -25.21 18.03 -52.36
C VAL A 858 -25.70 17.30 -53.61
N ILE A 859 -24.80 16.75 -54.44
CA ILE A 859 -25.16 15.99 -55.65
C ILE A 859 -25.60 14.55 -55.33
N GLN A 860 -25.22 14.00 -54.17
CA GLN A 860 -25.55 12.64 -53.74
C GLN A 860 -26.84 12.51 -52.90
N ASN A 861 -27.46 13.64 -52.56
CA ASN A 861 -28.82 13.73 -51.99
C ASN A 861 -29.78 14.35 -53.00
#